data_AF-A0A6L5QXT2-F1
#
_entry.id   AF-A0A6L5QXT2-F1
#
_cell.length_a   1.000
_cell.length_b   1.000
_cell.length_c   1.000
_cell.angle_alpha   90.00
_cell.angle_beta   90.00
_cell.angle_gamma   90.00
#
_symmetry.space_group_name_H-M   'P 1'
#
loop_
_entity.id
_entity.type
_entity.pdbx_description
1 polymer ?
#
loop_
_entity_poly.entity_id
_entity_poly.type
_entity_poly.pdbx_seq_one_letter_code
_entity_poly.pdbx_strand_id
1 'polypeptide(L)'
;METSIKDKTRKLLDEQTHSGKHKRRKIKDLLARYGIAAGGLSVIAAVVLICFYLLWVVLPIFKPASVELNKEFQWTQSEVAYLGVEEYGEIAFSLNNAGEMQFVDIETNNIILNESLEADSAMTAYSKMDLKGLMAIGFEDGSFKLVSQKYQITYPNDKRKINASLEYPFGEDAFELADSSIKAINGKLWEDGLLITALTVDNQLVSKLYTVEEDMFDDGFSLEEDSASNIQLNFSPKFILATEGPSWLYLIAENGQSQVYRWKGSDWKLSETKTLVEQGVTVTEAVFLLGQTSVLIGDSNGVITQWFPVREEGNNFLFTEIRDFELADAAITNIITEERRKGFIAADANGRVGVFYTTSERHLDTVNFGQPLTAIAINSRSNKLVVLGQDGTTNLFDVENEHPEISWSALWGEVWYESYEEPSVTWQSSASTNDFESKFSLVPLSFGTLKAAFYAMLFAVPLAIFGAIFTAYFMAPKMRSMVKPTVEIMEALPTVILGFLAGLWLAPMVEENLMGIILVLFMLPILTVLFGYAWHRAPGSIKHKIPDGWQAALLFPVIIFGTMFAFWLGEPIEAAMFDGNMPAWLNSIGINYDQRNSLVVGIAMGFAVIPTIFSITEDAVFSVPKHLTNGSLALGASPWQTMVRVVLPTASPGIFSALMIGLGRAVGETMIVLMATGNTPIMDMNIFEGMRTLSANIAVEMPESELGSSHYRVLFLAAFVLFLFTFLFNTIAEVVRQRLRTKYGSL
;
A
#
# COMPACT_ATOMS: atom_id res chain seq x y z
N MET A 1 -89.79 20.47 -9.11
CA MET A 1 -88.46 21.05 -8.85
C MET A 1 -87.49 19.88 -8.68
N GLU A 2 -86.97 19.36 -9.79
CA GLU A 2 -86.06 18.21 -9.80
C GLU A 2 -84.63 18.69 -9.55
N THR A 3 -84.04 18.22 -8.46
CA THR A 3 -82.62 18.44 -8.18
C THR A 3 -81.78 17.65 -9.17
N SER A 4 -80.88 18.35 -9.88
CA SER A 4 -79.97 17.78 -10.87
C SER A 4 -79.18 16.60 -10.27
N ILE A 5 -78.96 15.54 -11.05
CA ILE A 5 -78.07 14.42 -10.68
C ILE A 5 -76.73 14.95 -10.18
N LYS A 6 -76.24 16.05 -10.76
CA LYS A 6 -75.01 16.74 -10.36
C LYS A 6 -75.03 17.24 -8.91
N ASP A 7 -76.17 17.72 -8.43
CA ASP A 7 -76.32 18.19 -7.04
C ASP A 7 -76.46 17.03 -6.06
N LYS A 8 -77.06 15.92 -6.48
CA LYS A 8 -77.07 14.66 -5.69
C LYS A 8 -75.67 14.06 -5.58
N THR A 9 -74.90 14.03 -6.67
CA THR A 9 -73.51 13.54 -6.66
C THR A 9 -72.61 14.45 -5.82
N ARG A 10 -72.80 15.78 -5.90
CA ARG A 10 -72.06 16.74 -5.08
C ARG A 10 -72.40 16.60 -3.60
N LYS A 11 -73.68 16.43 -3.23
CA LYS A 11 -74.08 16.13 -1.85
C LYS A 11 -73.53 14.81 -1.33
N LEU A 12 -73.49 13.75 -2.14
CA LEU A 12 -72.92 12.46 -1.75
C LEU A 12 -71.39 12.50 -1.60
N LEU A 13 -70.71 13.29 -2.44
CA LEU A 13 -69.28 13.60 -2.28
C LEU A 13 -69.04 14.46 -1.03
N ASP A 14 -69.88 15.47 -0.77
CA ASP A 14 -69.77 16.32 0.41
C ASP A 14 -70.07 15.53 1.71
N GLU A 15 -71.06 14.61 1.72
CA GLU A 15 -71.29 13.67 2.83
C GLU A 15 -70.13 12.68 3.01
N GLN A 16 -69.50 12.21 1.93
CA GLN A 16 -68.26 11.43 2.02
C GLN A 16 -67.07 12.25 2.55
N THR A 17 -67.03 13.57 2.32
CA THR A 17 -65.96 14.43 2.85
C THR A 17 -66.11 14.75 4.35
N HIS A 18 -67.32 14.68 4.92
CA HIS A 18 -67.57 14.84 6.36
C HIS A 18 -67.19 13.61 7.20
N SER A 19 -66.95 12.46 6.57
CA SER A 19 -66.35 11.30 7.23
C SER A 19 -64.91 11.65 7.65
N GLY A 20 -64.63 11.66 8.95
CA GLY A 20 -63.30 11.94 9.54
C GLY A 20 -62.14 11.08 9.01
N LYS A 21 -62.42 10.10 8.14
CA LYS A 21 -61.46 9.32 7.36
C LYS A 21 -60.63 10.19 6.40
N HIS A 22 -61.16 11.27 5.83
CA HIS A 22 -60.39 12.18 4.95
C HIS A 22 -59.42 13.10 5.71
N LYS A 23 -59.79 13.60 6.90
CA LYS A 23 -58.86 14.34 7.78
C LYS A 23 -57.71 13.44 8.24
N ARG A 24 -58.02 12.22 8.67
CA ARG A 24 -57.00 11.20 9.02
C ARG A 24 -56.11 10.85 7.83
N ARG A 25 -56.66 10.68 6.63
CA ARG A 25 -55.88 10.42 5.40
C ARG A 25 -54.98 11.60 5.05
N LYS A 26 -55.48 12.84 5.06
CA LYS A 26 -54.69 14.05 4.78
C LYS A 26 -53.54 14.22 5.78
N ILE A 27 -53.78 13.95 7.06
CA ILE A 27 -52.73 13.95 8.09
C ILE A 27 -51.70 12.84 7.82
N LYS A 28 -52.16 11.63 7.47
CA LYS A 28 -51.26 10.51 7.11
C LYS A 28 -50.42 10.83 5.86
N ASP A 29 -51.02 11.40 4.82
CA ASP A 29 -50.31 11.80 3.60
C ASP A 29 -49.29 12.91 3.89
N LEU A 30 -49.64 13.87 4.75
CA LEU A 30 -48.74 14.94 5.18
C LEU A 30 -47.56 14.39 6.01
N LEU A 31 -47.85 13.53 7.00
CA LEU A 31 -46.84 12.86 7.82
C LEU A 31 -45.95 11.96 6.97
N ALA A 32 -46.49 11.23 6.00
CA ALA A 32 -45.72 10.41 5.08
C ALA A 32 -44.81 11.28 4.20
N ARG A 33 -45.30 12.40 3.66
CA ARG A 33 -44.48 13.32 2.86
C ARG A 33 -43.31 13.88 3.66
N TYR A 34 -43.57 14.39 4.87
CA TYR A 34 -42.51 14.91 5.73
C TYR A 34 -41.58 13.80 6.24
N GLY A 35 -42.11 12.61 6.55
CA GLY A 35 -41.32 11.45 6.96
C GLY A 35 -40.38 10.96 5.86
N ILE A 36 -40.86 10.83 4.62
CA ILE A 36 -40.04 10.45 3.46
C ILE A 36 -38.99 11.53 3.17
N ALA A 37 -39.36 12.81 3.20
CA ALA A 37 -38.42 13.90 2.97
C ALA A 37 -37.35 13.95 4.07
N ALA A 38 -37.73 13.83 5.34
CA ALA A 38 -36.79 13.80 6.46
C ALA A 38 -35.87 12.58 6.41
N GLY A 39 -36.40 11.40 6.07
CA GLY A 39 -35.59 10.19 5.89
C GLY A 39 -34.62 10.30 4.72
N GLY A 40 -35.04 10.87 3.59
CA GLY A 40 -34.15 11.13 2.46
C GLY A 40 -33.04 12.12 2.82
N LEU A 41 -33.39 13.22 3.50
CA LEU A 41 -32.41 14.21 3.96
C LEU A 41 -31.44 13.62 5.00
N SER A 42 -31.91 12.74 5.88
CA SER A 42 -31.06 12.11 6.90
C SER A 42 -30.08 11.11 6.29
N VAL A 43 -30.46 10.38 5.23
CA VAL A 43 -29.53 9.52 4.48
C VAL A 43 -28.43 10.35 3.82
N ILE A 44 -28.79 11.46 3.16
CA ILE A 44 -27.81 12.37 2.56
C ILE A 44 -26.88 12.93 3.65
N ALA A 45 -27.43 13.40 4.77
CA ALA A 45 -26.65 13.90 5.90
C ALA A 45 -25.70 12.83 6.45
N ALA A 46 -26.15 11.58 6.59
CA ALA A 46 -25.32 10.47 7.04
C ALA A 46 -24.17 10.17 6.08
N VAL A 47 -24.44 10.12 4.77
CA VAL A 47 -23.39 9.91 3.74
C VAL A 47 -22.37 11.03 3.75
N VAL A 48 -22.82 12.28 3.87
CA VAL A 48 -21.93 13.45 3.99
C VAL A 48 -21.11 13.40 5.28
N LEU A 49 -21.72 13.03 6.42
CA LEU A 49 -21.01 12.86 7.68
C LEU A 49 -19.96 11.74 7.62
N ILE A 50 -20.27 10.61 6.96
CA ILE A 50 -19.28 9.53 6.73
C ILE A 50 -18.12 10.07 5.90
N CYS A 51 -18.39 10.80 4.83
CA CYS A 51 -17.35 11.43 4.01
C CYS A 51 -16.46 12.38 4.83
N PHE A 52 -17.05 13.25 5.64
CA PHE A 52 -16.30 14.14 6.54
C PHE A 52 -15.50 13.38 7.59
N TYR A 53 -16.06 12.30 8.15
CA TYR A 53 -15.37 11.47 9.12
C TYR A 53 -14.16 10.78 8.50
N LEU A 54 -14.31 10.17 7.32
CA LEU A 54 -13.19 9.56 6.58
C LEU A 54 -12.11 10.61 6.30
N LEU A 55 -12.49 11.80 5.81
CA LEU A 55 -11.55 12.89 5.57
C LEU A 55 -10.84 13.31 6.86
N TRP A 56 -11.57 13.46 7.97
CA TRP A 56 -11.01 13.88 9.25
C TRP A 56 -9.97 12.89 9.80
N VAL A 57 -10.20 11.58 9.66
CA VAL A 57 -9.23 10.54 10.08
C VAL A 57 -7.98 10.55 9.20
N VAL A 58 -8.14 10.88 7.92
CA VAL A 58 -7.07 10.87 6.92
C VAL A 58 -6.21 12.14 6.99
N LEU A 59 -6.78 13.32 7.25
CA LEU A 59 -6.09 14.61 7.21
C LEU A 59 -4.71 14.65 7.93
N PRO A 60 -4.52 14.02 9.11
CA PRO A 60 -3.23 14.04 9.81
C PRO A 60 -2.05 13.50 8.99
N ILE A 61 -2.24 12.55 8.07
CA ILE A 61 -1.13 12.01 7.26
C ILE A 61 -0.56 13.04 6.27
N PHE A 62 -1.34 14.08 5.96
CA PHE A 62 -0.94 15.16 5.07
C PHE A 62 -0.43 16.39 5.82
N LYS A 63 -0.32 16.33 7.15
CA LYS A 63 0.34 17.40 7.90
C LYS A 63 1.83 17.40 7.55
N PRO A 64 2.45 18.59 7.36
CA PRO A 64 3.90 18.69 7.30
C PRO A 64 4.50 18.34 8.67
N ALA A 65 5.78 17.99 8.70
CA ALA A 65 6.49 17.94 9.98
C ALA A 65 6.64 19.36 10.52
N SER A 66 6.83 19.47 11.83
CA SER A 66 7.17 20.73 12.48
C SER A 66 8.35 20.55 13.40
N VAL A 67 9.29 21.49 13.32
CA VAL A 67 10.44 21.57 14.23
C VAL A 67 10.32 22.87 15.03
N GLU A 68 9.93 22.76 16.29
CA GLU A 68 9.70 23.93 17.17
C GLU A 68 10.82 24.06 18.20
N LEU A 69 11.34 25.28 18.38
CA LEU A 69 12.35 25.57 19.40
C LEU A 69 11.71 25.43 20.79
N ASN A 70 12.21 24.47 21.58
CA ASN A 70 11.78 24.28 22.95
C ASN A 70 12.62 25.12 23.91
N LYS A 71 13.96 25.01 23.83
CA LYS A 71 14.87 25.65 24.78
C LYS A 71 16.23 25.95 24.16
N GLU A 72 16.87 27.01 24.64
CA GLU A 72 18.24 27.41 24.31
C GLU A 72 19.09 27.41 25.60
N PHE A 73 20.30 26.89 25.52
CA PHE A 73 21.25 26.85 26.64
C PHE A 73 22.70 26.81 26.12
N GLN A 74 23.69 26.95 27.01
CA GLN A 74 25.11 26.96 26.65
C GLN A 74 25.76 25.63 27.01
N TRP A 75 26.43 25.01 26.04
CA TRP A 75 27.25 23.81 26.24
C TRP A 75 28.62 24.20 26.79
N THR A 76 29.09 23.42 27.76
CA THR A 76 30.33 23.78 28.49
C THR A 76 31.57 23.07 27.96
N GLN A 77 31.42 21.91 27.31
CA GLN A 77 32.55 21.14 26.77
C GLN A 77 33.06 21.75 25.47
N SER A 78 34.38 21.93 25.35
CA SER A 78 35.05 22.35 24.11
C SER A 78 35.38 21.15 23.21
N GLU A 79 35.50 21.39 21.90
CA GLU A 79 35.94 20.40 20.91
C GLU A 79 35.09 19.11 20.89
N VAL A 80 33.77 19.27 20.88
CA VAL A 80 32.82 18.15 20.79
C VAL A 80 32.99 17.44 19.45
N ALA A 81 33.37 16.17 19.50
CA ALA A 81 33.54 15.29 18.35
C ALA A 81 32.24 14.55 17.99
N TYR A 82 31.46 14.17 19.00
CA TYR A 82 30.17 13.49 18.85
C TYR A 82 29.16 13.98 19.88
N LEU A 83 27.89 14.04 19.48
CA LEU A 83 26.76 14.39 20.33
C LEU A 83 25.70 13.30 20.23
N GLY A 84 25.13 12.90 21.36
CA GLY A 84 24.05 11.92 21.43
C GLY A 84 22.96 12.35 22.43
N VAL A 85 21.79 11.76 22.27
CA VAL A 85 20.61 12.05 23.12
C VAL A 85 19.96 10.74 23.51
N GLU A 86 19.64 10.59 24.79
CA GLU A 86 18.98 9.42 25.36
C GLU A 86 17.55 9.25 24.79
N GLU A 87 17.00 8.03 24.82
CA GLU A 87 15.69 7.68 24.24
C GLU A 87 14.55 8.66 24.57
N TYR A 88 14.44 9.15 25.80
CA TYR A 88 13.39 10.09 26.22
C TYR A 88 13.74 11.55 25.97
N GLY A 89 14.98 11.85 25.58
CA GLY A 89 15.46 13.21 25.35
C GLY A 89 15.56 14.05 26.62
N GLU A 90 15.82 13.41 27.76
CA GLU A 90 16.06 14.08 29.04
C GLU A 90 17.55 14.33 29.29
N ILE A 91 18.42 13.44 28.76
CA ILE A 91 19.88 13.52 28.90
C ILE A 91 20.50 13.61 27.50
N ALA A 92 21.37 14.59 27.30
CA ALA A 92 22.29 14.65 26.17
C ALA A 92 23.69 14.27 26.66
N PHE A 93 24.51 13.69 25.79
CA PHE A 93 25.91 13.44 26.08
C PHE A 93 26.79 13.85 24.89
N SER A 94 28.01 14.24 25.20
CA SER A 94 29.02 14.57 24.20
C SER A 94 30.33 13.86 24.49
N LEU A 95 31.05 13.54 23.42
CA LEU A 95 32.42 13.05 23.44
C LEU A 95 33.31 14.10 22.79
N ASN A 96 34.37 14.55 23.46
CA ASN A 96 35.35 15.46 22.87
C ASN A 96 36.56 14.72 22.28
N ASN A 97 37.40 15.46 21.54
CA ASN A 97 38.64 14.92 20.94
C ASN A 97 39.65 14.39 21.98
N ALA A 98 39.54 14.79 23.26
CA ALA A 98 40.40 14.33 24.33
C ALA A 98 39.94 13.00 24.96
N GLY A 99 38.81 12.43 24.52
CA GLY A 99 38.25 11.19 25.08
C GLY A 99 37.42 11.38 26.35
N GLU A 100 36.99 12.61 26.66
CA GLU A 100 36.12 12.92 27.80
C GLU A 100 34.64 12.87 27.38
N MET A 101 33.85 12.07 28.10
CA MET A 101 32.40 11.99 27.93
C MET A 101 31.67 12.80 29.00
N GLN A 102 30.93 13.82 28.56
CA GLN A 102 30.10 14.66 29.41
C GLN A 102 28.62 14.34 29.20
N PHE A 103 27.90 14.04 30.29
CA PHE A 103 26.45 13.86 30.31
C PHE A 103 25.79 15.07 30.95
N VAL A 104 24.79 15.64 30.27
CA VAL A 104 24.09 16.86 30.69
C VAL A 104 22.59 16.59 30.73
N ASP A 105 21.97 16.98 31.84
CA ASP A 105 20.52 17.04 31.97
C ASP A 105 19.99 18.22 31.15
N ILE A 106 19.19 17.95 30.12
CA ILE A 106 18.74 18.96 29.15
C ILE A 106 17.78 19.97 29.80
N GLU A 107 16.96 19.52 30.76
CA GLU A 107 15.96 20.37 31.43
C GLU A 107 16.63 21.36 32.39
N THR A 108 17.64 20.94 33.12
CA THR A 108 18.31 21.76 34.14
C THR A 108 19.63 22.37 33.69
N ASN A 109 20.20 21.90 32.57
CA ASN A 109 21.55 22.21 32.09
C ASN A 109 22.66 21.91 33.12
N ASN A 110 22.45 20.90 33.97
CA ASN A 110 23.43 20.46 34.94
C ASN A 110 24.22 19.27 34.39
N ILE A 111 25.52 19.25 34.64
CA ILE A 111 26.37 18.10 34.34
C ILE A 111 26.03 16.97 35.32
N ILE A 112 25.58 15.84 34.79
CA ILE A 112 25.23 14.64 35.56
C ILE A 112 26.49 13.83 35.86
N LEU A 113 27.30 13.61 34.82
CA LEU A 113 28.51 12.81 34.84
C LEU A 113 29.50 13.44 33.88
N ASN A 114 30.78 13.43 34.25
CA ASN A 114 31.86 13.79 33.37
C ASN A 114 33.00 12.80 33.63
N GLU A 115 33.29 11.95 32.66
CA GLU A 115 34.19 10.81 32.83
C GLU A 115 35.14 10.75 31.64
N SER A 116 36.44 10.60 31.92
CA SER A 116 37.45 10.41 30.89
C SER A 116 37.54 8.93 30.55
N LEU A 117 37.57 8.61 29.27
CA LEU A 117 37.98 7.28 28.81
C LEU A 117 39.44 7.07 29.23
N GLU A 118 39.69 6.13 30.15
CA GLU A 118 41.06 5.75 30.50
C GLU A 118 41.71 5.09 29.27
N ALA A 119 42.71 5.75 28.72
CA ALA A 119 43.49 5.29 27.58
C ALA A 119 44.93 5.81 27.66
N ASP A 120 45.88 4.97 27.24
CA ASP A 120 47.31 5.30 27.22
C ASP A 120 47.70 6.21 26.05
N SER A 121 46.83 6.31 25.05
CA SER A 121 47.05 7.00 23.78
C SER A 121 45.90 7.94 23.44
N ALA A 122 46.17 8.96 22.61
CA ALA A 122 45.15 9.94 22.23
C ALA A 122 44.06 9.33 21.33
N MET A 123 42.81 9.74 21.53
CA MET A 123 41.69 9.37 20.68
C MET A 123 41.87 9.98 19.28
N THR A 124 41.63 9.19 18.25
CA THR A 124 41.81 9.60 16.84
C THR A 124 40.55 9.40 15.99
N ALA A 125 39.72 8.39 16.31
CA ALA A 125 38.50 8.10 15.58
C ALA A 125 37.41 7.53 16.51
N TYR A 126 36.16 7.58 16.07
CA TYR A 126 35.04 6.93 16.75
C TYR A 126 34.04 6.35 15.75
N SER A 127 33.23 5.39 16.19
CA SER A 127 32.08 4.86 15.47
C SER A 127 30.97 4.52 16.44
N LYS A 128 29.75 5.00 16.17
CA LYS A 128 28.55 4.44 16.78
C LYS A 128 28.29 3.05 16.19
N MET A 129 27.92 2.09 17.03
CA MET A 129 27.80 0.68 16.62
C MET A 129 26.37 0.15 16.65
N ASP A 130 25.60 0.50 17.67
CA ASP A 130 24.24 -0.03 17.87
C ASP A 130 23.26 1.02 18.42
N LEU A 131 22.02 0.55 18.67
CA LEU A 131 20.94 1.34 19.28
C LEU A 131 21.04 1.45 20.81
N LYS A 132 21.82 0.58 21.47
CA LYS A 132 21.99 0.59 22.93
C LYS A 132 23.07 1.59 23.38
N GLY A 133 23.70 2.28 22.43
CA GLY A 133 24.69 3.31 22.70
C GLY A 133 26.13 2.79 22.71
N LEU A 134 26.38 1.59 22.20
CA LEU A 134 27.73 1.06 22.04
C LEU A 134 28.49 1.86 20.99
N MET A 135 29.72 2.23 21.33
CA MET A 135 30.65 2.96 20.48
C MET A 135 32.02 2.29 20.47
N ALA A 136 32.67 2.28 19.30
CA ALA A 136 34.07 1.95 19.16
C ALA A 136 34.89 3.24 19.10
N ILE A 137 35.91 3.34 19.95
CA ILE A 137 36.85 4.46 20.00
C ILE A 137 38.22 3.94 19.56
N GLY A 138 38.84 4.58 18.57
CA GLY A 138 40.17 4.22 18.06
C GLY A 138 41.25 5.19 18.54
N PHE A 139 42.45 4.68 18.76
CA PHE A 139 43.57 5.41 19.35
C PHE A 139 44.78 5.54 18.42
N GLU A 140 45.69 6.45 18.78
CA GLU A 140 46.92 6.74 18.03
C GLU A 140 47.90 5.55 17.94
N ASP A 141 47.87 4.63 18.90
CA ASP A 141 48.70 3.42 18.92
C ASP A 141 48.16 2.27 18.07
N GLY A 142 46.99 2.43 17.44
CA GLY A 142 46.36 1.37 16.64
C GLY A 142 45.42 0.45 17.44
N SER A 143 45.21 0.71 18.73
CA SER A 143 44.22 0.02 19.55
C SER A 143 42.82 0.63 19.46
N PHE A 144 41.80 -0.10 19.89
CA PHE A 144 40.43 0.40 20.05
C PHE A 144 39.79 -0.06 21.36
N LYS A 145 38.80 0.68 21.83
CA LYS A 145 38.02 0.36 23.03
C LYS A 145 36.53 0.44 22.72
N LEU A 146 35.76 -0.43 23.38
CA LEU A 146 34.30 -0.50 23.24
C LEU A 146 33.65 0.06 24.50
N VAL A 147 32.83 1.08 24.34
CA VAL A 147 32.17 1.77 25.45
C VAL A 147 30.69 1.98 25.15
N SER A 148 29.84 1.74 26.13
CA SER A 148 28.39 1.95 26.03
C SER A 148 27.92 2.95 27.07
N GLN A 149 26.92 3.76 26.72
CA GLN A 149 26.19 4.54 27.72
C GLN A 149 25.09 3.67 28.34
N LYS A 150 25.02 3.60 29.68
CA LYS A 150 23.96 2.91 30.41
C LYS A 150 23.10 3.91 31.15
N TYR A 151 21.78 3.80 30.99
CA TYR A 151 20.81 4.67 31.66
C TYR A 151 19.94 3.86 32.62
N GLN A 152 20.15 4.07 33.93
CA GLN A 152 19.37 3.40 34.98
C GLN A 152 18.27 4.32 35.50
N ILE A 153 17.02 3.88 35.38
CA ILE A 153 15.86 4.59 35.93
C ILE A 153 15.69 4.22 37.40
N THR A 154 15.74 5.23 38.27
CA THR A 154 15.51 5.09 39.72
C THR A 154 14.35 5.98 40.15
N TYR A 155 13.76 5.69 41.31
CA TYR A 155 12.63 6.45 41.87
C TYR A 155 12.93 6.99 43.29
N PRO A 156 13.95 7.84 43.47
CA PRO A 156 14.20 8.47 44.75
C PRO A 156 13.01 9.37 45.13
N ASN A 157 12.38 9.12 46.29
CA ASN A 157 11.21 9.86 46.79
C ASN A 157 10.02 9.89 45.82
N ASP A 158 9.71 8.76 45.17
CA ASP A 158 8.62 8.62 44.18
C ASP A 158 8.75 9.54 42.95
N LYS A 159 9.94 10.10 42.69
CA LYS A 159 10.24 10.87 41.47
C LYS A 159 11.17 10.07 40.57
N ARG A 160 10.78 9.89 39.30
CA ARG A 160 11.61 9.27 38.28
C ARG A 160 12.89 10.09 38.09
N LYS A 161 14.05 9.43 38.17
CA LYS A 161 15.36 10.01 37.90
C LYS A 161 16.18 9.03 37.07
N ILE A 162 16.73 9.49 35.96
CA ILE A 162 17.65 8.72 35.12
C ILE A 162 19.08 9.00 35.61
N ASN A 163 19.82 7.93 35.94
CA ASN A 163 21.25 8.02 36.22
C ASN A 163 22.01 7.47 35.01
N ALA A 164 22.91 8.26 34.45
CA ALA A 164 23.81 7.83 33.39
C ALA A 164 25.11 7.28 34.00
N SER A 165 25.64 6.21 33.42
CA SER A 165 26.96 5.66 33.72
C SER A 165 27.59 5.11 32.44
N LEU A 166 28.92 5.04 32.40
CA LEU A 166 29.62 4.28 31.36
C LEU A 166 29.65 2.80 31.72
N GLU A 167 29.52 1.95 30.72
CA GLU A 167 29.66 0.50 30.82
C GLU A 167 30.62 0.03 29.73
N TYR A 168 31.43 -0.98 30.07
CA TYR A 168 32.39 -1.61 29.18
C TYR A 168 32.00 -3.08 29.00
N PRO A 169 31.10 -3.41 28.05
CA PRO A 169 30.50 -4.74 27.97
C PRO A 169 31.50 -5.88 27.72
N PHE A 170 32.67 -5.54 27.18
CA PHE A 170 33.75 -6.46 26.83
C PHE A 170 35.03 -6.21 27.67
N GLY A 171 34.90 -5.51 28.79
CA GLY A 171 36.03 -5.12 29.65
C GLY A 171 36.63 -3.75 29.33
N GLU A 172 37.40 -3.21 30.28
CA GLU A 172 37.99 -1.87 30.21
C GLU A 172 39.29 -1.81 29.40
N ASP A 173 39.88 -2.95 29.07
CA ASP A 173 41.13 -3.02 28.33
C ASP A 173 40.93 -2.64 26.85
N ALA A 174 41.95 -2.04 26.25
CA ALA A 174 41.96 -1.76 24.82
C ALA A 174 42.34 -3.03 24.03
N PHE A 175 41.71 -3.22 22.88
CA PHE A 175 41.96 -4.32 21.96
C PHE A 175 42.91 -3.87 20.85
N GLU A 176 43.89 -4.71 20.50
CA GLU A 176 44.79 -4.44 19.38
C GLU A 176 44.09 -4.66 18.03
N LEU A 177 44.07 -3.62 17.18
CA LEU A 177 43.48 -3.69 15.84
C LEU A 177 44.52 -3.56 14.73
N ALA A 178 45.41 -2.55 14.81
CA ALA A 178 46.42 -2.28 13.80
C ALA A 178 47.77 -1.87 14.41
N ASP A 179 48.84 -1.95 13.64
CA ASP A 179 50.21 -1.56 14.06
C ASP A 179 50.48 -0.05 13.94
N SER A 180 49.50 0.74 13.47
CA SER A 180 49.63 2.17 13.20
C SER A 180 48.36 2.94 13.58
N SER A 181 48.50 4.26 13.73
CA SER A 181 47.42 5.17 14.13
C SER A 181 46.16 5.01 13.27
N ILE A 182 45.02 4.93 13.95
CA ILE A 182 43.69 4.82 13.32
C ILE A 182 43.26 6.20 12.82
N LYS A 183 42.96 6.31 11.53
CA LYS A 183 42.42 7.51 10.90
C LYS A 183 40.89 7.54 10.90
N ALA A 184 40.26 6.38 10.72
CA ALA A 184 38.81 6.20 10.75
C ALA A 184 38.48 4.78 11.19
N ILE A 185 37.36 4.60 11.90
CA ILE A 185 36.91 3.31 12.42
C ILE A 185 35.42 3.13 12.12
N ASN A 186 35.00 1.91 11.86
CA ASN A 186 33.62 1.51 11.70
C ASN A 186 33.39 0.19 12.46
N GLY A 187 32.44 0.17 13.39
CA GLY A 187 32.12 -1.01 14.17
C GLY A 187 30.67 -1.43 13.99
N LYS A 188 30.42 -2.75 13.91
CA LYS A 188 29.09 -3.37 13.86
C LYS A 188 28.98 -4.54 14.81
N LEU A 189 27.91 -4.56 15.61
CA LEU A 189 27.58 -5.64 16.53
C LEU A 189 26.24 -6.26 16.12
N TRP A 190 26.17 -7.58 16.09
CA TRP A 190 24.93 -8.36 16.00
C TRP A 190 24.92 -9.44 17.09
N GLU A 191 23.91 -10.31 17.09
CA GLU A 191 23.63 -11.25 18.20
C GLU A 191 24.86 -12.07 18.64
N ASP A 192 25.60 -12.65 17.68
CA ASP A 192 26.71 -13.57 17.97
C ASP A 192 28.08 -13.07 17.46
N GLY A 193 28.19 -11.80 17.02
CA GLY A 193 29.44 -11.35 16.41
C GLY A 193 29.62 -9.84 16.30
N LEU A 194 30.88 -9.46 16.14
CA LEU A 194 31.36 -8.09 16.13
C LEU A 194 32.36 -7.91 14.96
N LEU A 195 32.12 -6.91 14.11
CA LEU A 195 33.04 -6.52 13.05
C LEU A 195 33.59 -5.13 13.36
N ILE A 196 34.92 -5.01 13.43
CA ILE A 196 35.62 -3.73 13.53
C ILE A 196 36.47 -3.56 12.28
N THR A 197 36.29 -2.44 11.58
CA THR A 197 37.11 -2.07 10.42
C THR A 197 37.72 -0.70 10.64
N ALA A 198 39.04 -0.59 10.49
CA ALA A 198 39.77 0.67 10.60
C ALA A 198 40.59 0.96 9.35
N LEU A 199 40.73 2.25 9.05
CA LEU A 199 41.72 2.79 8.12
C LEU A 199 42.84 3.40 8.92
N THR A 200 44.06 3.01 8.62
CA THR A 200 45.27 3.53 9.26
C THR A 200 45.84 4.74 8.51
N VAL A 201 46.74 5.49 9.15
CA VAL A 201 47.47 6.61 8.51
C VAL A 201 48.33 6.14 7.33
N ASP A 202 48.81 4.89 7.34
CA ASP A 202 49.55 4.26 6.24
C ASP A 202 48.66 3.79 5.07
N ASN A 203 47.38 4.17 5.10
CA ASN A 203 46.39 3.84 4.09
C ASN A 203 46.16 2.33 3.94
N GLN A 204 46.30 1.59 5.04
CA GLN A 204 45.90 0.19 5.17
C GLN A 204 44.52 0.10 5.81
N LEU A 205 43.66 -0.71 5.20
CA LEU A 205 42.38 -1.09 5.76
C LEU A 205 42.55 -2.40 6.54
N VAL A 206 42.23 -2.38 7.83
CA VAL A 206 42.27 -3.55 8.70
C VAL A 206 40.86 -3.86 9.18
N SER A 207 40.36 -5.06 8.92
CA SER A 207 39.09 -5.56 9.43
C SER A 207 39.31 -6.78 10.30
N LYS A 208 38.73 -6.78 11.50
CA LYS A 208 38.71 -7.94 12.39
C LYS A 208 37.27 -8.33 12.69
N LEU A 209 36.99 -9.61 12.54
CA LEU A 209 35.73 -10.26 12.90
C LEU A 209 35.95 -11.00 14.21
N TYR A 210 35.09 -10.75 15.19
CA TYR A 210 35.08 -11.43 16.46
C TYR A 210 33.75 -12.17 16.65
N THR A 211 33.81 -13.36 17.24
CA THR A 211 32.65 -14.02 17.83
C THR A 211 32.45 -13.48 19.25
N VAL A 212 31.19 -13.22 19.61
CA VAL A 212 30.80 -12.77 20.95
C VAL A 212 30.38 -13.98 21.77
N GLU A 213 31.11 -14.28 22.85
CA GLU A 213 30.79 -15.37 23.77
C GLU A 213 30.33 -14.83 25.13
N GLU A 214 29.34 -15.46 25.74
CA GLU A 214 28.91 -15.17 27.11
C GLU A 214 29.83 -15.91 28.10
N ASP A 215 30.40 -15.18 29.06
CA ASP A 215 31.31 -15.79 30.02
C ASP A 215 30.57 -16.74 30.97
N MET A 216 31.07 -17.96 31.14
CA MET A 216 30.41 -18.96 31.98
C MET A 216 30.44 -18.68 33.49
N PHE A 217 31.24 -17.71 33.93
CA PHE A 217 31.53 -17.45 35.35
C PHE A 217 31.27 -16.01 35.80
N ASP A 218 31.06 -15.09 34.87
CA ASP A 218 30.77 -13.68 35.13
C ASP A 218 29.62 -13.22 34.24
N ASP A 219 28.93 -12.14 34.58
CA ASP A 219 27.83 -11.58 33.76
C ASP A 219 28.37 -10.79 32.54
N GLY A 220 29.56 -11.12 32.05
CA GLY A 220 30.32 -10.41 31.01
C GLY A 220 30.37 -11.13 29.66
N PHE A 221 30.78 -10.40 28.61
CA PHE A 221 31.02 -10.97 27.29
C PHE A 221 32.51 -10.94 26.95
N SER A 222 32.99 -11.98 26.28
CA SER A 222 34.33 -12.03 25.73
C SER A 222 34.31 -12.03 24.20
N LEU A 223 35.41 -11.58 23.60
CA LEU A 223 35.60 -11.50 22.16
C LEU A 223 36.67 -12.50 21.72
N GLU A 224 36.29 -13.47 20.88
CA GLU A 224 37.23 -14.37 20.22
C GLU A 224 37.45 -13.91 18.78
N GLU A 225 38.71 -13.66 18.37
CA GLU A 225 39.04 -13.25 17.00
C GLU A 225 38.87 -14.43 16.01
N ASP A 226 37.88 -14.34 15.13
CA ASP A 226 37.62 -15.36 14.09
C ASP A 226 38.53 -15.18 12.87
N SER A 227 38.63 -13.94 12.38
CA SER A 227 39.40 -13.64 11.18
C SER A 227 39.83 -12.18 11.14
N ALA A 228 40.97 -11.94 10.48
CA ALA A 228 41.49 -10.62 10.18
C ALA A 228 41.79 -10.49 8.69
N SER A 229 41.45 -9.34 8.12
CA SER A 229 41.76 -8.95 6.74
C SER A 229 42.56 -7.65 6.78
N ASN A 230 43.63 -7.58 5.98
CA ASN A 230 44.40 -6.36 5.79
C ASN A 230 44.58 -6.10 4.29
N ILE A 231 44.14 -4.92 3.84
CA ILE A 231 44.19 -4.50 2.44
C ILE A 231 44.91 -3.16 2.34
N GLN A 232 46.00 -3.13 1.58
CA GLN A 232 46.66 -1.87 1.21
C GLN A 232 45.84 -1.17 0.13
N LEU A 233 45.36 0.03 0.41
CA LEU A 233 44.54 0.80 -0.52
C LEU A 233 45.40 1.63 -1.48
N ASN A 234 44.94 1.73 -2.74
CA ASN A 234 45.56 2.53 -3.80
C ASN A 234 45.02 3.97 -3.88
N PHE A 235 44.09 4.32 -2.99
CA PHE A 235 43.47 5.64 -2.85
C PHE A 235 43.19 5.89 -1.36
N SER A 236 42.99 7.14 -0.96
CA SER A 236 42.78 7.52 0.45
C SER A 236 41.30 7.78 0.73
N PRO A 237 40.53 6.79 1.21
CA PRO A 237 39.16 7.04 1.65
C PRO A 237 39.11 7.97 2.87
N LYS A 238 37.99 8.68 2.99
CA LYS A 238 37.60 9.47 4.15
C LYS A 238 36.57 8.72 4.99
N PHE A 239 35.64 8.01 4.34
CA PHE A 239 34.57 7.26 5.00
C PHE A 239 34.71 5.76 4.79
N ILE A 240 34.40 5.01 5.84
CA ILE A 240 34.38 3.54 5.87
C ILE A 240 33.03 3.12 6.42
N LEU A 241 32.28 2.36 5.64
CA LEU A 241 30.93 1.92 5.99
C LEU A 241 30.82 0.41 5.74
N ALA A 242 30.86 -0.39 6.80
CA ALA A 242 30.65 -1.84 6.73
C ALA A 242 29.24 -2.20 7.23
N THR A 243 28.57 -3.14 6.56
CA THR A 243 27.26 -3.65 7.00
C THR A 243 27.40 -4.66 8.14
N GLU A 244 26.36 -4.82 8.95
CA GLU A 244 26.18 -5.97 9.85
C GLU A 244 26.30 -7.31 9.10
N GLY A 245 26.81 -8.35 9.78
CA GLY A 245 26.92 -9.70 9.23
C GLY A 245 27.86 -9.84 8.03
N PRO A 246 29.11 -9.33 8.14
CA PRO A 246 29.98 -8.83 7.06
C PRO A 246 29.50 -9.18 5.65
N SER A 247 28.78 -8.28 4.99
CA SER A 247 28.24 -8.51 3.64
C SER A 247 28.83 -7.53 2.62
N TRP A 248 28.75 -6.23 2.91
CA TRP A 248 29.25 -5.14 2.08
C TRP A 248 30.13 -4.18 2.88
N LEU A 249 31.13 -3.62 2.20
CA LEU A 249 31.99 -2.57 2.69
C LEU A 249 32.12 -1.48 1.63
N TYR A 250 31.82 -0.25 2.00
CA TYR A 250 31.93 0.92 1.14
C TYR A 250 33.07 1.81 1.64
N LEU A 251 34.03 2.08 0.76
CA LEU A 251 35.14 3.00 1.00
C LEU A 251 34.96 4.22 0.10
N ILE A 252 34.81 5.41 0.69
CA ILE A 252 34.48 6.63 -0.05
C ILE A 252 35.53 7.70 0.23
N ALA A 253 36.15 8.22 -0.83
CA ALA A 253 37.09 9.34 -0.77
C ALA A 253 36.38 10.69 -0.95
N GLU A 254 37.03 11.75 -0.46
CA GLU A 254 36.52 13.13 -0.53
C GLU A 254 36.32 13.63 -1.98
N ASN A 255 37.13 13.15 -2.92
CA ASN A 255 36.97 13.46 -4.35
C ASN A 255 35.84 12.67 -5.05
N GLY A 256 35.06 11.91 -4.30
CA GLY A 256 33.97 11.07 -4.81
C GLY A 256 34.37 9.71 -5.35
N GLN A 257 35.66 9.35 -5.35
CA GLN A 257 36.07 8.00 -5.70
C GLN A 257 35.60 7.01 -4.62
N SER A 258 34.86 5.99 -5.03
CA SER A 258 34.33 4.94 -4.16
C SER A 258 34.77 3.56 -4.61
N GLN A 259 35.08 2.70 -3.66
CA GLN A 259 35.31 1.27 -3.88
C GLN A 259 34.36 0.46 -3.01
N VAL A 260 33.63 -0.45 -3.64
CA VAL A 260 32.65 -1.32 -2.99
C VAL A 260 33.23 -2.73 -2.92
N TYR A 261 33.33 -3.26 -1.72
CA TYR A 261 33.83 -4.59 -1.43
C TYR A 261 32.70 -5.49 -0.95
N ARG A 262 32.79 -6.76 -1.33
CA ARG A 262 31.87 -7.81 -0.87
C ARG A 262 32.65 -8.84 -0.08
N TRP A 263 32.13 -9.22 1.08
CA TRP A 263 32.73 -10.26 1.90
C TRP A 263 32.59 -11.63 1.21
N LYS A 264 33.69 -12.39 1.11
CA LYS A 264 33.65 -13.77 0.59
C LYS A 264 34.51 -14.70 1.44
N GLY A 265 33.87 -15.42 2.36
CA GLY A 265 34.47 -16.46 3.20
C GLY A 265 35.18 -15.87 4.42
N SER A 266 36.28 -15.15 4.19
CA SER A 266 37.13 -14.60 5.26
C SER A 266 37.85 -13.31 4.87
N ASP A 267 37.53 -12.74 3.70
CA ASP A 267 38.25 -11.57 3.18
C ASP A 267 37.34 -10.70 2.29
N TRP A 268 37.68 -9.42 2.19
CA TRP A 268 36.98 -8.44 1.36
C TRP A 268 37.45 -8.53 -0.08
N LYS A 269 36.53 -8.73 -1.02
CA LYS A 269 36.84 -8.70 -2.45
C LYS A 269 36.23 -7.49 -3.11
N LEU A 270 37.06 -6.73 -3.83
CA LEU A 270 36.60 -5.59 -4.61
C LEU A 270 35.53 -6.07 -5.62
N SER A 271 34.36 -5.46 -5.53
CA SER A 271 33.21 -5.73 -6.39
C SER A 271 33.10 -4.68 -7.48
N GLU A 272 33.15 -3.40 -7.10
CA GLU A 272 32.96 -2.27 -8.02
C GLU A 272 33.84 -1.08 -7.59
N THR A 273 34.22 -0.24 -8.55
CA THR A 273 34.79 1.10 -8.31
C THR A 273 33.93 2.11 -9.04
N LYS A 274 33.50 3.16 -8.35
CA LYS A 274 32.55 4.14 -8.88
C LYS A 274 32.94 5.56 -8.50
N THR A 275 32.49 6.53 -9.27
CA THR A 275 32.57 7.95 -8.91
C THR A 275 31.18 8.43 -8.52
N LEU A 276 31.05 8.99 -7.32
CA LEU A 276 29.77 9.30 -6.69
C LEU A 276 29.30 10.74 -6.90
N VAL A 277 30.20 11.65 -7.27
CA VAL A 277 29.89 13.08 -7.44
C VAL A 277 30.52 13.60 -8.73
N GLU A 278 29.98 14.70 -9.25
CA GLU A 278 30.49 15.36 -10.45
C GLU A 278 31.90 15.96 -10.25
N GLN A 279 32.58 16.27 -11.36
CA GLN A 279 33.91 16.88 -11.30
C GLN A 279 33.88 18.26 -10.63
N GLY A 280 34.67 18.42 -9.57
CA GLY A 280 34.76 19.67 -8.80
C GLY A 280 33.87 19.70 -7.56
N VAL A 281 33.02 18.70 -7.37
CA VAL A 281 32.23 18.48 -6.16
C VAL A 281 32.98 17.51 -5.24
N THR A 282 32.88 17.70 -3.93
CA THR A 282 33.50 16.80 -2.94
C THR A 282 32.46 16.15 -2.04
N VAL A 283 32.68 14.91 -1.65
CA VAL A 283 31.87 14.20 -0.64
C VAL A 283 32.23 14.71 0.75
N THR A 284 31.27 15.27 1.44
CA THR A 284 31.46 15.92 2.73
C THR A 284 31.05 15.05 3.90
N GLU A 285 30.05 14.17 3.71
CA GLU A 285 29.50 13.26 4.71
C GLU A 285 28.99 11.96 4.06
N ALA A 286 29.10 10.83 4.76
CA ALA A 286 28.53 9.56 4.30
C ALA A 286 28.09 8.66 5.46
N VAL A 287 26.83 8.26 5.48
CA VAL A 287 26.23 7.48 6.58
C VAL A 287 25.29 6.40 6.06
N PHE A 288 25.11 5.31 6.83
CA PHE A 288 24.08 4.32 6.54
C PHE A 288 22.70 4.81 6.98
N LEU A 289 21.68 4.51 6.17
CA LEU A 289 20.29 4.55 6.61
C LEU A 289 19.97 3.34 7.52
N LEU A 290 18.87 3.41 8.27
CA LEU A 290 18.33 2.27 9.00
C LEU A 290 18.30 1.01 8.11
N GLY A 291 18.69 -0.15 8.65
CA GLY A 291 18.80 -1.41 7.91
C GLY A 291 20.06 -1.57 7.06
N GLN A 292 20.90 -0.52 6.95
CA GLN A 292 22.25 -0.56 6.35
C GLN A 292 22.30 -1.06 4.89
N THR A 293 21.17 -1.08 4.20
CA THR A 293 21.08 -1.39 2.78
C THR A 293 21.35 -0.13 1.94
N SER A 294 20.87 1.03 2.40
CA SER A 294 21.12 2.32 1.77
C SER A 294 22.24 3.11 2.45
N VAL A 295 23.04 3.78 1.63
CA VAL A 295 24.06 4.77 2.03
C VAL A 295 23.58 6.15 1.56
N LEU A 296 23.57 7.11 2.49
CA LEU A 296 23.34 8.52 2.20
C LEU A 296 24.68 9.23 2.06
N ILE A 297 24.82 10.04 1.01
CA ILE A 297 26.07 10.72 0.67
C ILE A 297 25.78 12.20 0.50
N GLY A 298 26.32 13.03 1.38
CA GLY A 298 26.23 14.50 1.31
C GLY A 298 27.41 15.09 0.56
N ASP A 299 27.14 16.12 -0.25
CA ASP A 299 28.15 16.77 -1.07
C ASP A 299 28.40 18.24 -0.71
N SER A 300 29.40 18.84 -1.36
CA SER A 300 29.79 20.24 -1.19
C SER A 300 28.82 21.26 -1.79
N ASN A 301 27.89 20.82 -2.64
CA ASN A 301 26.86 21.67 -3.25
C ASN A 301 25.58 21.72 -2.41
N GLY A 302 25.44 20.85 -1.42
CA GLY A 302 24.26 20.75 -0.56
C GLY A 302 23.21 19.76 -1.06
N VAL A 303 23.64 18.81 -1.90
CA VAL A 303 22.84 17.68 -2.37
C VAL A 303 23.20 16.44 -1.54
N ILE A 304 22.18 15.65 -1.24
CA ILE A 304 22.29 14.38 -0.53
C ILE A 304 21.76 13.30 -1.46
N THR A 305 22.57 12.31 -1.80
CA THR A 305 22.15 11.20 -2.68
C THR A 305 22.01 9.92 -1.89
N GLN A 306 20.98 9.13 -2.21
CA GLN A 306 20.75 7.80 -1.65
C GLN A 306 21.21 6.73 -2.65
N TRP A 307 22.03 5.80 -2.16
CA TRP A 307 22.61 4.71 -2.94
C TRP A 307 22.37 3.36 -2.27
N PHE A 308 22.02 2.33 -3.04
CA PHE A 308 21.98 0.96 -2.55
C PHE A 308 22.34 -0.06 -3.64
N PRO A 309 22.73 -1.30 -3.28
CA PRO A 309 23.02 -2.34 -4.25
C PRO A 309 21.75 -2.83 -4.96
N VAL A 310 21.72 -2.67 -6.28
CA VAL A 310 20.64 -3.16 -7.16
C VAL A 310 21.13 -4.42 -7.87
N ARG A 311 20.31 -5.47 -7.90
CA ARG A 311 20.66 -6.72 -8.56
C ARG A 311 20.55 -6.58 -10.09
N GLU A 312 21.54 -7.12 -10.79
CA GLU A 312 21.58 -7.22 -12.26
C GLU A 312 21.56 -8.71 -12.69
N GLU A 313 21.42 -8.95 -14.01
CA GLU A 313 21.53 -10.29 -14.60
C GLU A 313 22.83 -10.99 -14.15
N GLY A 314 22.72 -12.26 -13.75
CA GLY A 314 23.88 -13.07 -13.36
C GLY A 314 24.30 -12.98 -11.89
N ASN A 315 23.45 -12.45 -10.99
CA ASN A 315 23.69 -12.37 -9.53
C ASN A 315 24.79 -11.37 -9.12
N ASN A 316 25.07 -10.41 -9.99
CA ASN A 316 25.88 -9.24 -9.68
C ASN A 316 25.01 -8.15 -9.07
N PHE A 317 25.60 -7.30 -8.23
CA PHE A 317 24.93 -6.14 -7.67
C PHE A 317 25.73 -4.90 -8.05
N LEU A 318 25.03 -3.86 -8.46
CA LEU A 318 25.59 -2.56 -8.81
C LEU A 318 25.21 -1.54 -7.75
N PHE A 319 26.19 -0.79 -7.25
CA PHE A 319 25.92 0.28 -6.30
C PHE A 319 25.32 1.47 -7.06
N THR A 320 24.01 1.64 -6.98
CA THR A 320 23.25 2.50 -7.88
C THR A 320 22.69 3.71 -7.14
N GLU A 321 22.72 4.87 -7.81
CA GLU A 321 22.08 6.09 -7.32
C GLU A 321 20.57 5.98 -7.54
N ILE A 322 19.80 6.24 -6.50
CA ILE A 322 18.37 5.96 -6.50
C ILE A 322 17.55 7.24 -6.49
N ARG A 323 17.98 8.22 -5.70
CA ARG A 323 17.34 9.53 -5.57
C ARG A 323 18.26 10.52 -4.89
N ASP A 324 17.95 11.79 -5.06
CA ASP A 324 18.64 12.93 -4.46
C ASP A 324 17.69 13.80 -3.62
N PHE A 325 18.27 14.55 -2.69
CA PHE A 325 17.60 15.50 -1.82
C PHE A 325 18.43 16.78 -1.76
N GLU A 326 17.81 17.91 -2.06
CA GLU A 326 18.47 19.21 -2.00
C GLU A 326 18.11 19.93 -0.68
N LEU A 327 19.13 20.39 0.06
CA LEU A 327 18.92 21.22 1.26
C LEU A 327 19.12 22.71 0.96
N ALA A 328 20.26 23.08 0.37
CA ALA A 328 20.64 24.46 0.09
C ALA A 328 21.87 24.50 -0.85
N ASP A 329 22.30 25.70 -1.28
CA ASP A 329 23.52 25.90 -2.07
C ASP A 329 24.80 25.93 -1.18
N ALA A 330 24.94 24.98 -0.25
CA ALA A 330 26.06 24.93 0.68
C ALA A 330 26.40 23.51 1.11
N ALA A 331 27.69 23.26 1.35
CA ALA A 331 28.21 21.96 1.73
C ALA A 331 27.46 21.34 2.91
N ILE A 332 27.05 20.07 2.76
CA ILE A 332 26.47 19.29 3.85
C ILE A 332 27.56 19.02 4.89
N THR A 333 27.33 19.35 6.15
CA THR A 333 28.33 19.13 7.22
C THR A 333 28.01 17.91 8.08
N ASN A 334 26.74 17.57 8.24
CA ASN A 334 26.30 16.46 9.08
C ASN A 334 25.05 15.80 8.49
N ILE A 335 24.98 14.48 8.59
CA ILE A 335 23.78 13.69 8.30
C ILE A 335 23.55 12.75 9.48
N ILE A 336 22.35 12.76 10.04
CA ILE A 336 21.94 11.86 11.12
C ILE A 336 20.72 11.10 10.67
N THR A 337 20.76 9.79 10.81
CA THR A 337 19.64 8.92 10.45
C THR A 337 18.80 8.60 11.68
N GLU A 338 17.49 8.52 11.48
CA GLU A 338 16.57 8.07 12.51
C GLU A 338 16.73 6.58 12.78
N GLU A 339 16.53 6.17 14.03
CA GLU A 339 16.86 4.81 14.49
C GLU A 339 15.75 3.79 14.29
N ARG A 340 14.51 4.25 14.10
CA ARG A 340 13.32 3.39 14.02
C ARG A 340 12.54 3.52 12.71
N ARG A 341 12.98 4.42 11.83
CA ARG A 341 12.34 4.67 10.53
C ARG A 341 13.36 5.21 9.53
N LYS A 342 13.01 5.19 8.23
CA LYS A 342 13.89 5.53 7.10
C LYS A 342 14.02 7.05 6.86
N GLY A 343 13.94 7.86 7.92
CA GLY A 343 14.15 9.30 7.84
C GLY A 343 15.54 9.72 8.29
N PHE A 344 15.93 10.94 7.92
CA PHE A 344 17.22 11.51 8.26
C PHE A 344 17.12 13.03 8.39
N ILE A 345 18.09 13.59 9.09
CA ILE A 345 18.27 15.03 9.28
C ILE A 345 19.63 15.38 8.71
N ALA A 346 19.68 16.46 7.94
CA ALA A 346 20.92 16.96 7.38
C ALA A 346 21.13 18.43 7.72
N ALA A 347 22.38 18.81 7.90
CA ALA A 347 22.78 20.18 8.15
C ALA A 347 23.77 20.68 7.09
N ASP A 348 23.67 21.96 6.73
CA ASP A 348 24.60 22.64 5.84
C ASP A 348 25.64 23.49 6.61
N ALA A 349 26.68 23.93 5.90
CA ALA A 349 27.75 24.76 6.45
C ALA A 349 27.28 26.17 6.90
N ASN A 350 26.07 26.60 6.52
CA ASN A 350 25.49 27.86 6.95
C ASN A 350 24.60 27.72 8.20
N GLY A 351 24.42 26.50 8.72
CA GLY A 351 23.55 26.23 9.87
C GLY A 351 22.09 25.98 9.53
N ARG A 352 21.75 25.64 8.29
CA ARG A 352 20.40 25.16 7.94
C ARG A 352 20.30 23.69 8.25
N VAL A 353 19.20 23.29 8.86
CA VAL A 353 18.90 21.90 9.22
C VAL A 353 17.60 21.50 8.54
N GLY A 354 17.66 20.50 7.66
CA GLY A 354 16.50 19.93 6.98
C GLY A 354 16.15 18.56 7.53
N VAL A 355 14.85 18.28 7.64
CA VAL A 355 14.32 16.95 7.99
C VAL A 355 13.78 16.29 6.74
N PHE A 356 14.22 15.07 6.47
CA PHE A 356 13.93 14.34 5.24
C PHE A 356 13.41 12.93 5.54
N TYR A 357 12.64 12.38 4.61
CA TYR A 357 12.27 10.97 4.61
C TYR A 357 12.49 10.34 3.25
N THR A 358 13.20 9.22 3.22
CA THR A 358 13.74 8.66 1.96
C THR A 358 12.67 8.07 1.06
N THR A 359 11.84 7.14 1.55
CA THR A 359 10.84 6.41 0.74
C THR A 359 9.76 7.31 0.16
N SER A 360 9.40 8.39 0.87
CA SER A 360 8.32 9.29 0.48
C SER A 360 8.79 10.53 -0.28
N GLU A 361 10.12 10.68 -0.45
CA GLU A 361 10.80 11.82 -1.07
C GLU A 361 10.39 13.17 -0.47
N ARG A 362 10.13 13.19 0.84
CA ARG A 362 9.66 14.40 1.52
C ARG A 362 10.82 15.17 2.10
N HIS A 363 10.98 16.40 1.63
CA HIS A 363 11.57 17.48 2.41
C HIS A 363 10.49 18.04 3.34
N LEU A 364 10.65 17.80 4.64
CA LEU A 364 9.57 17.97 5.60
C LEU A 364 9.53 19.36 6.22
N ASP A 365 10.68 19.86 6.67
CA ASP A 365 10.84 21.19 7.26
C ASP A 365 12.31 21.62 7.19
N THR A 366 12.59 22.93 7.24
CA THR A 366 13.94 23.50 7.35
C THR A 366 13.99 24.55 8.43
N VAL A 367 14.92 24.38 9.38
CA VAL A 367 15.22 25.38 10.40
C VAL A 367 16.57 26.01 10.10
N ASN A 368 16.65 27.34 10.17
CA ASN A 368 17.91 28.04 10.02
C ASN A 368 18.40 28.53 11.39
N PHE A 369 19.56 28.01 11.80
CA PHE A 369 20.20 28.34 13.06
C PHE A 369 21.02 29.65 12.99
N GLY A 370 21.34 30.12 11.79
CA GLY A 370 22.05 31.38 11.54
C GLY A 370 23.57 31.32 11.82
N GLN A 371 24.10 30.17 12.21
CA GLN A 371 25.54 29.94 12.39
C GLN A 371 25.91 28.47 12.10
N PRO A 372 27.16 28.18 11.71
CA PRO A 372 27.61 26.81 11.48
C PRO A 372 27.48 25.94 12.73
N LEU A 373 27.21 24.66 12.51
CA LEU A 373 27.02 23.68 13.57
C LEU A 373 28.33 22.96 13.89
N THR A 374 28.50 22.61 15.15
CA THR A 374 29.57 21.71 15.64
C THR A 374 29.10 20.27 15.62
N ALA A 375 27.90 20.03 16.16
CA ALA A 375 27.31 18.70 16.24
C ALA A 375 25.78 18.80 16.29
N ILE A 376 25.13 17.71 15.91
CA ILE A 376 23.68 17.57 15.92
C ILE A 376 23.35 16.16 16.38
N ALA A 377 22.22 15.97 17.05
CA ALA A 377 21.80 14.67 17.56
C ALA A 377 20.28 14.59 17.68
N ILE A 378 19.70 13.43 17.35
CA ILE A 378 18.29 13.14 17.56
C ILE A 378 18.15 11.90 18.43
N ASN A 379 17.15 11.87 19.30
CA ASN A 379 16.87 10.69 20.12
C ASN A 379 16.24 9.54 19.31
N SER A 380 16.24 8.34 19.88
CA SER A 380 15.73 7.12 19.23
C SER A 380 14.23 7.14 18.91
N ARG A 381 13.45 8.00 19.60
CA ARG A 381 12.02 8.24 19.32
C ARG A 381 11.79 9.32 18.26
N SER A 382 12.85 9.98 17.83
CA SER A 382 12.83 10.99 16.79
C SER A 382 11.89 12.17 17.03
N ASN A 383 11.81 12.60 18.29
CA ASN A 383 10.97 13.73 18.71
C ASN A 383 11.74 14.85 19.43
N LYS A 384 13.04 14.64 19.73
CA LYS A 384 13.91 15.61 20.38
C LYS A 384 15.20 15.74 19.58
N LEU A 385 15.41 16.92 19.02
CA LEU A 385 16.59 17.27 18.23
C LEU A 385 17.45 18.27 19.01
N VAL A 386 18.71 17.93 19.24
CA VAL A 386 19.70 18.81 19.89
C VAL A 386 20.69 19.28 18.85
N VAL A 387 20.86 20.59 18.76
CA VAL A 387 21.74 21.26 17.79
C VAL A 387 22.74 22.11 18.54
N LEU A 388 24.04 21.87 18.33
CA LEU A 388 25.14 22.59 18.95
C LEU A 388 25.84 23.49 17.92
N GLY A 389 25.85 24.79 18.16
CA GLY A 389 26.57 25.79 17.36
C GLY A 389 28.07 25.87 17.67
N GLN A 390 28.83 26.54 16.80
CA GLN A 390 30.28 26.78 17.01
C GLN A 390 30.60 27.72 18.18
N ASP A 391 29.66 28.57 18.56
CA ASP A 391 29.78 29.49 19.71
C ASP A 391 29.49 28.82 21.06
N GLY A 392 29.12 27.53 21.07
CA GLY A 392 28.68 26.79 22.26
C GLY A 392 27.18 26.90 22.56
N THR A 393 26.42 27.65 21.75
CA THR A 393 24.97 27.76 21.90
C THR A 393 24.30 26.47 21.45
N THR A 394 23.51 25.86 22.33
CA THR A 394 22.76 24.62 22.09
C THR A 394 21.27 24.90 22.11
N ASN A 395 20.58 24.46 21.05
CA ASN A 395 19.13 24.49 21.01
C ASN A 395 18.56 23.08 21.05
N LEU A 396 17.51 22.93 21.86
CA LEU A 396 16.63 21.78 21.86
C LEU A 396 15.39 22.11 21.06
N PHE A 397 15.10 21.28 20.07
CA PHE A 397 13.89 21.34 19.27
C PHE A 397 12.98 20.15 19.54
N ASP A 398 11.69 20.41 19.58
CA ASP A 398 10.64 19.40 19.50
C ASP A 398 10.35 19.10 18.03
N VAL A 399 10.46 17.84 17.65
CA VAL A 399 10.19 17.38 16.28
C VAL A 399 8.88 16.60 16.29
N GLU A 400 7.86 17.13 15.63
CA GLU A 400 6.60 16.42 15.40
C GLU A 400 6.52 15.96 13.95
N ASN A 401 6.51 14.64 13.76
CA ASN A 401 6.43 14.01 12.46
C ASN A 401 5.83 12.60 12.58
N GLU A 402 4.50 12.50 12.71
CA GLU A 402 3.83 11.23 13.02
C GLU A 402 3.77 10.26 11.83
N HIS A 403 3.71 10.76 10.59
CA HIS A 403 3.42 9.96 9.38
C HIS A 403 4.37 10.25 8.19
N PRO A 404 5.70 10.20 8.37
CA PRO A 404 6.64 10.60 7.33
C PRO A 404 6.69 9.68 6.11
N GLU A 405 6.34 8.39 6.26
CA GLU A 405 6.31 7.40 5.20
C GLU A 405 5.20 7.65 4.16
N ILE A 406 4.26 8.57 4.43
CA ILE A 406 3.15 8.86 3.54
C ILE A 406 3.40 10.16 2.76
N SER A 407 3.36 10.07 1.43
CA SER A 407 3.28 11.21 0.52
C SER A 407 2.30 10.91 -0.63
N TRP A 408 1.83 11.95 -1.32
CA TRP A 408 0.97 11.74 -2.48
C TRP A 408 1.69 10.97 -3.60
N SER A 409 2.98 11.23 -3.80
CA SER A 409 3.83 10.50 -4.74
C SER A 409 3.96 9.03 -4.33
N ALA A 410 4.27 8.72 -3.07
CA ALA A 410 4.42 7.33 -2.62
C ALA A 410 3.13 6.51 -2.68
N LEU A 411 1.96 7.15 -2.53
CA LEU A 411 0.67 6.46 -2.59
C LEU A 411 0.23 6.08 -4.02
N TRP A 412 0.66 6.85 -5.04
CA TRP A 412 0.14 6.76 -6.41
C TRP A 412 1.20 6.61 -7.51
N GLY A 413 2.45 6.89 -7.21
CA GLY A 413 3.60 6.75 -8.10
C GLY A 413 4.46 5.55 -7.74
N GLU A 414 5.41 5.24 -8.61
CA GLU A 414 6.41 4.20 -8.39
C GLU A 414 7.43 4.65 -7.35
N VAL A 415 7.80 3.74 -6.45
CA VAL A 415 8.85 3.96 -5.45
C VAL A 415 9.89 2.87 -5.60
N TRP A 416 11.16 3.26 -5.60
CA TRP A 416 12.26 2.30 -5.63
C TRP A 416 12.58 1.83 -4.22
N TYR A 417 11.96 0.71 -3.82
CA TYR A 417 12.18 0.12 -2.51
C TYR A 417 13.55 -0.55 -2.42
N GLU A 418 14.10 -0.63 -1.21
CA GLU A 418 15.35 -1.35 -0.98
C GLU A 418 15.24 -2.81 -1.41
N SER A 419 16.34 -3.34 -1.97
CA SER A 419 16.43 -4.71 -2.53
C SER A 419 15.57 -4.98 -3.78
N TYR A 420 14.89 -3.98 -4.34
CA TYR A 420 14.16 -4.13 -5.61
C TYR A 420 15.06 -3.80 -6.80
N GLU A 421 14.88 -4.55 -7.88
CA GLU A 421 15.61 -4.35 -9.14
C GLU A 421 15.17 -3.07 -9.86
N GLU A 422 13.91 -2.68 -9.69
CA GLU A 422 13.30 -1.52 -10.34
C GLU A 422 12.25 -0.84 -9.44
N PRO A 423 11.90 0.43 -9.72
CA PRO A 423 10.79 1.12 -9.08
C PRO A 423 9.48 0.33 -9.23
N SER A 424 8.67 0.28 -8.16
CA SER A 424 7.41 -0.48 -8.21
C SER A 424 6.30 0.18 -7.39
N VAL A 425 5.05 -0.16 -7.72
CA VAL A 425 3.86 0.20 -6.93
C VAL A 425 3.42 -1.00 -6.11
N THR A 426 3.95 -1.10 -4.89
CA THR A 426 3.72 -2.26 -4.02
C THR A 426 2.85 -1.90 -2.82
N TRP A 427 1.89 -2.77 -2.49
CA TRP A 427 1.21 -2.77 -1.20
C TRP A 427 1.76 -3.89 -0.31
N GLN A 428 2.37 -3.52 0.81
CA GLN A 428 2.86 -4.43 1.83
C GLN A 428 2.74 -3.74 3.19
N SER A 429 1.88 -4.27 4.06
CA SER A 429 1.58 -3.68 5.38
C SER A 429 2.41 -4.25 6.52
N SER A 430 3.17 -5.32 6.28
CA SER A 430 3.98 -5.98 7.31
C SER A 430 5.25 -6.59 6.72
N ALA A 431 6.28 -6.71 7.56
CA ALA A 431 7.46 -7.51 7.28
C ALA A 431 7.89 -8.32 8.50
N SER A 432 8.84 -9.21 8.24
CA SER A 432 9.44 -10.10 9.24
C SER A 432 10.57 -9.44 10.03
N THR A 433 10.95 -8.20 9.70
CA THR A 433 12.09 -7.49 10.29
C THR A 433 11.68 -6.11 10.81
N ASN A 434 12.44 -5.57 11.77
CA ASN A 434 12.17 -4.29 12.44
C ASN A 434 12.63 -3.06 11.63
N ASP A 435 13.49 -3.25 10.64
CA ASP A 435 13.99 -2.21 9.71
C ASP A 435 13.10 -2.04 8.47
N PHE A 436 11.84 -2.46 8.59
CA PHE A 436 10.88 -2.53 7.50
C PHE A 436 10.65 -1.18 6.80
N GLU A 437 10.79 -1.18 5.49
CA GLU A 437 10.34 -0.10 4.62
C GLU A 437 8.87 -0.31 4.25
N SER A 438 8.00 0.52 4.82
CA SER A 438 6.55 0.48 4.59
C SER A 438 6.18 0.75 3.13
N LYS A 439 5.32 -0.10 2.54
CA LYS A 439 4.89 0.02 1.13
C LYS A 439 3.38 0.18 1.06
N PHE A 440 2.91 1.43 0.91
CA PHE A 440 1.49 1.76 1.03
C PHE A 440 0.83 2.20 -0.29
N SER A 441 1.31 1.73 -1.43
CA SER A 441 0.76 2.14 -2.73
C SER A 441 -0.71 1.70 -2.89
N LEU A 442 -1.60 2.66 -3.17
CA LEU A 442 -3.02 2.41 -3.40
C LEU A 442 -3.34 2.01 -4.84
N VAL A 443 -2.36 2.11 -5.75
CA VAL A 443 -2.50 1.76 -7.17
C VAL A 443 -2.90 0.30 -7.36
N PRO A 444 -2.16 -0.71 -6.84
CA PRO A 444 -2.52 -2.11 -7.07
C PRO A 444 -3.90 -2.47 -6.48
N LEU A 445 -4.28 -1.85 -5.35
CA LEU A 445 -5.59 -2.07 -4.73
C LEU A 445 -6.73 -1.48 -5.58
N SER A 446 -6.53 -0.28 -6.12
CA SER A 446 -7.48 0.39 -7.00
C SER A 446 -7.61 -0.35 -8.34
N PHE A 447 -6.48 -0.79 -8.89
CA PHE A 447 -6.42 -1.63 -10.09
C PHE A 447 -7.19 -2.94 -9.87
N GLY A 448 -6.93 -3.65 -8.77
CA GLY A 448 -7.65 -4.87 -8.41
C GLY A 448 -9.16 -4.65 -8.31
N THR A 449 -9.60 -3.54 -7.70
CA THR A 449 -11.04 -3.19 -7.63
C THR A 449 -11.66 -3.03 -9.02
N LEU A 450 -10.96 -2.35 -9.95
CA LEU A 450 -11.43 -2.17 -11.32
C LEU A 450 -11.36 -3.46 -12.14
N LYS A 451 -10.32 -4.27 -11.97
CA LYS A 451 -10.15 -5.59 -12.59
C LYS A 451 -11.30 -6.52 -12.22
N ALA A 452 -11.65 -6.58 -10.93
CA ALA A 452 -12.78 -7.36 -10.43
C ALA A 452 -14.11 -6.91 -11.05
N ALA A 453 -14.37 -5.61 -11.03
CA ALA A 453 -15.59 -5.05 -11.58
C ALA A 453 -15.69 -5.27 -13.11
N PHE A 454 -14.57 -5.14 -13.83
CA PHE A 454 -14.50 -5.37 -15.27
C PHE A 454 -14.88 -6.82 -15.62
N TYR A 455 -14.24 -7.80 -14.99
CA TYR A 455 -14.54 -9.22 -15.25
C TYR A 455 -15.95 -9.60 -14.83
N ALA A 456 -16.43 -9.12 -13.68
CA ALA A 456 -17.82 -9.34 -13.26
C ALA A 456 -18.84 -8.81 -14.28
N MET A 457 -18.60 -7.59 -14.80
CA MET A 457 -19.48 -6.98 -15.80
C MET A 457 -19.38 -7.68 -17.16
N LEU A 458 -18.21 -8.18 -17.55
CA LEU A 458 -18.05 -8.96 -18.78
C LEU A 458 -19.00 -10.18 -18.81
N PHE A 459 -19.18 -10.86 -17.67
CA PHE A 459 -20.13 -11.96 -17.52
C PHE A 459 -21.57 -11.49 -17.31
N ALA A 460 -21.80 -10.55 -16.38
CA ALA A 460 -23.15 -10.16 -15.97
C ALA A 460 -23.92 -9.41 -17.07
N VAL A 461 -23.26 -8.50 -17.80
CA VAL A 461 -23.91 -7.57 -18.73
C VAL A 461 -24.65 -8.30 -19.86
N PRO A 462 -24.02 -9.22 -20.62
CA PRO A 462 -24.70 -9.89 -21.71
C PRO A 462 -25.87 -10.74 -21.20
N LEU A 463 -25.63 -11.51 -20.14
CA LEU A 463 -26.64 -12.41 -19.55
C LEU A 463 -27.85 -11.64 -19.01
N ALA A 464 -27.62 -10.58 -18.24
CA ALA A 464 -28.68 -9.80 -17.62
C ALA A 464 -29.47 -9.00 -18.65
N ILE A 465 -28.81 -8.28 -19.58
CA ILE A 465 -29.50 -7.46 -20.56
C ILE A 465 -30.28 -8.31 -21.56
N PHE A 466 -29.66 -9.33 -22.17
CA PHE A 466 -30.37 -10.17 -23.13
C PHE A 466 -31.48 -10.98 -22.47
N GLY A 467 -31.25 -11.48 -21.25
CA GLY A 467 -32.28 -12.14 -20.45
C GLY A 467 -33.46 -11.21 -20.16
N ALA A 468 -33.20 -9.97 -19.78
CA ALA A 468 -34.23 -8.99 -19.45
C ALA A 468 -35.03 -8.55 -20.70
N ILE A 469 -34.36 -8.28 -21.81
CA ILE A 469 -35.02 -7.97 -23.10
C ILE A 469 -35.92 -9.14 -23.53
N PHE A 470 -35.41 -10.37 -23.45
CA PHE A 470 -36.17 -11.56 -23.80
C PHE A 470 -37.41 -11.72 -22.91
N THR A 471 -37.23 -11.57 -21.60
CA THR A 471 -38.29 -11.70 -20.58
C THR A 471 -39.36 -10.62 -20.73
N ALA A 472 -38.97 -9.37 -20.97
CA ALA A 472 -39.91 -8.26 -21.07
C ALA A 472 -40.73 -8.27 -22.38
N TYR A 473 -40.12 -8.70 -23.49
CA TYR A 473 -40.70 -8.49 -24.83
C TYR A 473 -41.13 -9.76 -25.58
N PHE A 474 -40.43 -10.88 -25.43
CA PHE A 474 -40.69 -12.11 -26.22
C PHE A 474 -41.28 -13.27 -25.40
N MET A 475 -41.17 -13.22 -24.07
CA MET A 475 -41.56 -14.30 -23.17
C MET A 475 -43.08 -14.36 -22.94
N ALA A 476 -43.63 -15.58 -22.86
CA ALA A 476 -45.03 -15.76 -22.49
C ALA A 476 -45.31 -15.26 -21.05
N PRO A 477 -46.47 -14.63 -20.77
CA PRO A 477 -46.77 -14.06 -19.46
C PRO A 477 -46.66 -15.05 -18.28
N LYS A 478 -47.04 -16.32 -18.49
CA LYS A 478 -46.95 -17.38 -17.48
C LYS A 478 -45.50 -17.74 -17.15
N MET A 479 -44.63 -17.82 -18.15
CA MET A 479 -43.21 -18.10 -17.93
C MET A 479 -42.53 -16.91 -17.23
N ARG A 480 -42.87 -15.68 -17.64
CA ARG A 480 -42.39 -14.46 -16.97
C ARG A 480 -42.76 -14.41 -15.50
N SER A 481 -43.99 -14.79 -15.12
CA SER A 481 -44.41 -14.83 -13.71
C SER A 481 -43.63 -15.83 -12.85
N MET A 482 -42.84 -16.72 -13.44
CA MET A 482 -41.90 -17.58 -12.73
C MET A 482 -40.47 -17.03 -12.78
N VAL A 483 -39.99 -16.65 -13.99
CA VAL A 483 -38.59 -16.22 -14.20
C VAL A 483 -38.25 -14.96 -13.42
N LYS A 484 -39.08 -13.91 -13.46
CA LYS A 484 -38.76 -12.64 -12.80
C LYS A 484 -38.59 -12.80 -11.28
N PRO A 485 -39.54 -13.41 -10.54
CA PRO A 485 -39.35 -13.66 -9.12
C PRO A 485 -38.12 -14.53 -8.81
N THR A 486 -37.80 -15.54 -9.64
CA THR A 486 -36.60 -16.36 -9.42
C THR A 486 -35.31 -15.54 -9.51
N VAL A 487 -35.20 -14.66 -10.51
CA VAL A 487 -34.04 -13.78 -10.65
C VAL A 487 -33.96 -12.77 -9.49
N GLU A 488 -35.08 -12.22 -9.04
CA GLU A 488 -35.10 -11.32 -7.88
C GLU A 488 -34.71 -12.04 -6.57
N ILE A 489 -35.11 -13.30 -6.39
CA ILE A 489 -34.69 -14.12 -5.24
C ILE A 489 -33.18 -14.38 -5.25
N MET A 490 -32.55 -14.49 -6.42
CA MET A 490 -31.09 -14.63 -6.51
C MET A 490 -30.35 -13.44 -5.89
N GLU A 491 -30.94 -12.23 -5.89
CA GLU A 491 -30.33 -11.05 -5.27
C GLU A 491 -30.23 -11.14 -3.75
N ALA A 492 -31.12 -11.93 -3.13
CA ALA A 492 -31.19 -12.10 -1.68
C ALA A 492 -30.14 -13.09 -1.14
N LEU A 493 -29.38 -13.76 -2.02
CA LEU A 493 -28.33 -14.68 -1.60
C LEU A 493 -27.19 -13.92 -0.90
N PRO A 494 -26.77 -14.33 0.31
CA PRO A 494 -25.64 -13.70 0.99
C PRO A 494 -24.35 -13.82 0.17
N THR A 495 -23.69 -12.68 -0.09
CA THR A 495 -22.46 -12.65 -0.89
C THR A 495 -21.31 -13.42 -0.24
N VAL A 496 -21.29 -13.53 1.09
CA VAL A 496 -20.35 -14.39 1.84
C VAL A 496 -20.49 -15.85 1.43
N ILE A 497 -21.73 -16.36 1.27
CA ILE A 497 -21.96 -17.74 0.84
C ILE A 497 -21.46 -17.94 -0.59
N LEU A 498 -21.72 -16.98 -1.48
CA LEU A 498 -21.23 -17.02 -2.85
C LEU A 498 -19.70 -16.98 -2.91
N GLY A 499 -19.04 -16.14 -2.12
CA GLY A 499 -17.59 -16.06 -2.02
C GLY A 499 -16.98 -17.37 -1.51
N PHE A 500 -17.58 -17.96 -0.46
CA PHE A 500 -17.16 -19.23 0.09
C PHE A 500 -17.27 -20.37 -0.93
N LEU A 501 -18.42 -20.47 -1.62
CA LEU A 501 -18.62 -21.45 -2.70
C LEU A 501 -17.65 -21.20 -3.87
N ALA A 502 -17.37 -19.93 -4.19
CA ALA A 502 -16.43 -19.57 -5.24
C ALA A 502 -15.01 -20.05 -4.90
N GLY A 503 -14.52 -19.79 -3.69
CA GLY A 503 -13.17 -20.13 -3.28
C GLY A 503 -12.94 -21.62 -2.99
N LEU A 504 -13.95 -22.35 -2.47
CA LEU A 504 -13.80 -23.75 -2.06
C LEU A 504 -14.30 -24.79 -3.05
N TRP A 505 -15.23 -24.41 -3.93
CA TRP A 505 -15.81 -25.35 -4.89
C TRP A 505 -15.58 -24.90 -6.34
N LEU A 506 -15.90 -23.65 -6.68
CA LEU A 506 -15.77 -23.18 -8.06
C LEU A 506 -14.31 -23.10 -8.50
N ALA A 507 -13.42 -22.53 -7.67
CA ALA A 507 -12.00 -22.38 -7.98
C ALA A 507 -11.30 -23.73 -8.28
N PRO A 508 -11.39 -24.77 -7.42
CA PRO A 508 -10.87 -26.10 -7.75
C PRO A 508 -11.54 -26.70 -8.99
N MET A 509 -12.86 -26.56 -9.14
CA MET A 509 -13.58 -27.09 -10.30
C MET A 509 -13.13 -26.45 -11.61
N VAL A 510 -12.84 -25.15 -11.60
CA VAL A 510 -12.32 -24.39 -12.74
C VAL A 510 -10.90 -24.83 -13.09
N GLU A 511 -10.04 -25.03 -12.09
CA GLU A 511 -8.67 -25.52 -12.31
C GLU A 511 -8.66 -26.93 -12.92
N GLU A 512 -9.45 -27.86 -12.36
CA GLU A 512 -9.52 -29.24 -12.86
C GLU A 512 -10.16 -29.37 -14.25
N ASN A 513 -10.98 -28.41 -14.67
CA ASN A 513 -11.77 -28.50 -15.91
C ASN A 513 -11.66 -27.24 -16.78
N LEU A 514 -10.50 -26.58 -16.77
CA LEU A 514 -10.32 -25.29 -17.43
C LEU A 514 -10.66 -25.35 -18.92
N MET A 515 -10.22 -26.41 -19.60
CA MET A 515 -10.53 -26.62 -21.01
C MET A 515 -12.03 -26.81 -21.27
N GLY A 516 -12.71 -27.55 -20.40
CA GLY A 516 -14.17 -27.73 -20.46
C GLY A 516 -14.92 -26.40 -20.38
N ILE A 517 -14.50 -25.50 -19.48
CA ILE A 517 -15.10 -24.17 -19.31
C ILE A 517 -14.89 -23.30 -20.55
N ILE A 518 -13.69 -23.29 -21.12
CA ILE A 518 -13.40 -22.57 -22.36
C ILE A 518 -14.30 -23.11 -23.49
N LEU A 519 -14.43 -24.43 -23.61
CA LEU A 519 -15.31 -25.06 -24.60
C LEU A 519 -16.77 -24.67 -24.39
N VAL A 520 -17.27 -24.56 -23.16
CA VAL A 520 -18.65 -24.12 -22.87
C VAL A 520 -18.92 -22.73 -23.48
N LEU A 521 -17.98 -21.79 -23.35
CA LEU A 521 -18.11 -20.43 -23.87
C LEU A 521 -18.34 -20.40 -25.40
N PHE A 522 -17.72 -21.32 -26.14
CA PHE A 522 -17.85 -21.40 -27.60
C PHE A 522 -18.97 -22.36 -28.06
N MET A 523 -19.10 -23.52 -27.42
CA MET A 523 -20.05 -24.57 -27.78
C MET A 523 -21.49 -24.16 -27.55
N LEU A 524 -21.80 -23.51 -26.41
CA LEU A 524 -23.19 -23.18 -26.09
C LEU A 524 -23.84 -22.22 -27.09
N PRO A 525 -23.20 -21.11 -27.51
CA PRO A 525 -23.73 -20.27 -28.57
C PRO A 525 -23.97 -21.04 -29.87
N ILE A 526 -23.02 -21.89 -30.27
CA ILE A 526 -23.11 -22.70 -31.49
C ILE A 526 -24.29 -23.68 -31.41
N LEU A 527 -24.38 -24.46 -30.33
CA LEU A 527 -25.46 -25.42 -30.10
C LEU A 527 -26.82 -24.74 -30.02
N THR A 528 -26.89 -23.55 -29.43
CA THR A 528 -28.11 -22.75 -29.36
C THR A 528 -28.58 -22.30 -30.75
N VAL A 529 -27.65 -21.81 -31.59
CA VAL A 529 -27.96 -21.42 -32.97
C VAL A 529 -28.36 -22.62 -33.81
N LEU A 530 -27.63 -23.75 -33.69
CA LEU A 530 -27.95 -25.00 -34.38
C LEU A 530 -29.32 -25.53 -33.99
N PHE A 531 -29.64 -25.51 -32.69
CA PHE A 531 -30.97 -25.86 -32.20
C PHE A 531 -32.04 -24.91 -32.75
N GLY A 532 -31.79 -23.61 -32.75
CA GLY A 532 -32.71 -22.63 -33.33
C GLY A 532 -32.99 -22.89 -34.81
N TYR A 533 -31.96 -23.22 -35.58
CA TYR A 533 -32.10 -23.60 -36.99
C TYR A 533 -32.84 -24.93 -37.18
N ALA A 534 -32.53 -25.94 -36.37
CA ALA A 534 -33.22 -27.25 -36.40
C ALA A 534 -34.70 -27.09 -36.02
N TRP A 535 -34.99 -26.29 -35.00
CA TRP A 535 -36.35 -25.95 -34.59
C TRP A 535 -37.09 -25.19 -35.68
N HIS A 536 -36.43 -24.23 -36.35
CA HIS A 536 -37.01 -23.52 -37.50
C HIS A 536 -37.38 -24.46 -38.64
N ARG A 537 -36.60 -25.53 -38.87
CA ARG A 537 -36.87 -26.57 -39.89
C ARG A 537 -37.86 -27.66 -39.44
N ALA A 538 -38.25 -27.71 -38.17
CA ALA A 538 -39.09 -28.79 -37.64
C ALA A 538 -40.51 -28.81 -38.23
N PRO A 539 -41.13 -30.01 -38.41
CA PRO A 539 -42.51 -30.16 -38.87
C PRO A 539 -43.52 -29.42 -37.99
N GLY A 540 -44.58 -28.88 -38.60
CA GLY A 540 -45.64 -28.16 -37.88
C GLY A 540 -46.30 -28.97 -36.77
N SER A 541 -46.40 -30.30 -36.94
CA SER A 541 -46.95 -31.22 -35.93
C SER A 541 -46.19 -31.22 -34.60
N ILE A 542 -44.90 -30.86 -34.58
CA ILE A 542 -44.09 -30.75 -33.37
C ILE A 542 -44.16 -29.32 -32.81
N LYS A 543 -44.11 -28.31 -33.68
CA LYS A 543 -44.17 -26.90 -33.27
C LYS A 543 -45.48 -26.54 -32.58
N HIS A 544 -46.63 -27.01 -33.08
CA HIS A 544 -47.94 -26.70 -32.52
C HIS A 544 -48.23 -27.38 -31.17
N LYS A 545 -47.42 -28.36 -30.75
CA LYS A 545 -47.54 -28.95 -29.40
C LYS A 545 -47.05 -28.01 -28.30
N ILE A 546 -46.26 -27.00 -28.65
CA ILE A 546 -45.62 -26.11 -27.69
C ILE A 546 -46.32 -24.75 -27.77
N PRO A 547 -46.84 -24.22 -26.65
CA PRO A 547 -47.48 -22.91 -26.64
C PRO A 547 -46.52 -21.80 -27.07
N ASP A 548 -47.05 -20.77 -27.72
CA ASP A 548 -46.26 -19.61 -28.13
C ASP A 548 -45.61 -18.92 -26.92
N GLY A 549 -44.33 -18.58 -27.06
CA GLY A 549 -43.52 -17.95 -26.02
C GLY A 549 -42.87 -18.91 -25.02
N TRP A 550 -43.02 -20.24 -25.18
CA TRP A 550 -42.34 -21.27 -24.37
C TRP A 550 -41.07 -21.85 -25.03
N GLN A 551 -40.68 -21.35 -26.21
CA GLN A 551 -39.57 -21.92 -26.98
C GLN A 551 -38.23 -21.85 -26.24
N ALA A 552 -38.01 -20.84 -25.38
CA ALA A 552 -36.81 -20.76 -24.56
C ALA A 552 -36.69 -21.91 -23.55
N ALA A 553 -37.79 -22.49 -23.08
CA ALA A 553 -37.74 -23.64 -22.17
C ALA A 553 -37.13 -24.88 -22.85
N LEU A 554 -37.21 -24.97 -24.17
CA LEU A 554 -36.61 -26.06 -24.94
C LEU A 554 -35.09 -25.94 -25.06
N LEU A 555 -34.53 -24.76 -24.75
CA LEU A 555 -33.09 -24.57 -24.71
C LEU A 555 -32.47 -25.13 -23.42
N PHE A 556 -33.24 -25.35 -22.33
CA PHE A 556 -32.67 -25.89 -21.09
C PHE A 556 -31.97 -27.24 -21.29
N PRO A 557 -32.58 -28.26 -21.93
CA PRO A 557 -31.87 -29.50 -22.23
C PRO A 557 -30.64 -29.28 -23.12
N VAL A 558 -30.73 -28.38 -24.10
CA VAL A 558 -29.60 -28.08 -25.01
C VAL A 558 -28.43 -27.48 -24.24
N ILE A 559 -28.69 -26.58 -23.31
CA ILE A 559 -27.67 -25.97 -22.45
C ILE A 559 -27.09 -27.02 -21.50
N ILE A 560 -27.93 -27.80 -20.81
CA ILE A 560 -27.46 -28.82 -19.85
C ILE A 560 -26.60 -29.87 -20.56
N PHE A 561 -27.12 -30.49 -21.63
CA PHE A 561 -26.39 -31.52 -22.37
C PHE A 561 -25.22 -30.94 -23.15
N GLY A 562 -25.33 -29.72 -23.67
CA GLY A 562 -24.23 -29.02 -24.35
C GLY A 562 -23.06 -28.73 -23.41
N THR A 563 -23.36 -28.28 -22.18
CA THR A 563 -22.35 -28.08 -21.14
C THR A 563 -21.72 -29.41 -20.72
N MET A 564 -22.53 -30.43 -20.41
CA MET A 564 -22.00 -31.77 -20.08
C MET A 564 -21.11 -32.33 -21.21
N PHE A 565 -21.52 -32.13 -22.46
CA PHE A 565 -20.74 -32.54 -23.62
C PHE A 565 -19.43 -31.75 -23.76
N ALA A 566 -19.43 -30.46 -23.45
CA ALA A 566 -18.22 -29.63 -23.45
C ALA A 566 -17.22 -30.06 -22.38
N PHE A 567 -17.68 -30.39 -21.16
CA PHE A 567 -16.81 -30.96 -20.12
C PHE A 567 -16.26 -32.33 -20.51
N TRP A 568 -17.12 -33.21 -21.03
CA TRP A 568 -16.70 -34.52 -21.53
C TRP A 568 -15.68 -34.43 -22.68
N LEU A 569 -15.80 -33.43 -23.54
CA LEU A 569 -14.86 -33.17 -24.63
C LEU A 569 -13.59 -32.44 -24.16
N GLY A 570 -13.63 -31.78 -22.99
CA GLY A 570 -12.51 -31.05 -22.41
C GLY A 570 -11.31 -31.96 -22.13
N GLU A 571 -11.53 -33.03 -21.37
CA GLU A 571 -10.48 -34.00 -21.00
C GLU A 571 -9.68 -34.54 -22.20
N PRO A 572 -10.30 -35.09 -23.28
CA PRO A 572 -9.53 -35.63 -24.40
C PRO A 572 -8.81 -34.54 -25.20
N ILE A 573 -9.36 -33.32 -25.29
CA ILE A 573 -8.67 -32.23 -25.99
C ILE A 573 -7.49 -31.73 -25.14
N GLU A 574 -7.65 -31.65 -23.83
CA GLU A 574 -6.60 -31.24 -22.90
C GLU A 574 -5.43 -32.23 -22.89
N ALA A 575 -5.73 -33.53 -22.87
CA ALA A 575 -4.73 -34.58 -23.02
C ALA A 575 -4.00 -34.50 -24.38
N ALA A 576 -4.72 -34.16 -25.46
CA ALA A 576 -4.14 -34.11 -26.81
C ALA A 576 -3.31 -32.85 -27.07
N MET A 577 -3.66 -31.70 -26.47
CA MET A 577 -3.08 -30.39 -26.79
C MET A 577 -2.17 -29.81 -25.70
N PHE A 578 -2.36 -30.20 -24.44
CA PHE A 578 -1.73 -29.56 -23.26
C PHE A 578 -1.13 -30.56 -22.28
N ASP A 579 -0.76 -31.76 -22.75
CA ASP A 579 -0.15 -32.83 -21.94
C ASP A 579 -0.99 -33.22 -20.70
N GLY A 580 -2.31 -33.00 -20.77
CA GLY A 580 -3.25 -33.32 -19.69
C GLY A 580 -3.29 -32.33 -18.52
N ASN A 581 -2.57 -31.20 -18.59
CA ASN A 581 -2.65 -30.16 -17.57
C ASN A 581 -2.49 -28.77 -18.20
N MET A 582 -3.62 -28.14 -18.54
CA MET A 582 -3.65 -26.80 -19.12
C MET A 582 -3.08 -25.73 -18.17
N PRO A 583 -3.41 -25.68 -16.87
CA PRO A 583 -2.77 -24.74 -15.94
C PRO A 583 -1.23 -24.81 -15.95
N ALA A 584 -0.66 -26.01 -15.93
CA ALA A 584 0.79 -26.20 -16.00
C ALA A 584 1.36 -25.74 -17.35
N TRP A 585 0.65 -26.01 -18.45
CA TRP A 585 1.03 -25.53 -19.77
C TRP A 585 1.01 -23.99 -19.84
N LEU A 586 0.01 -23.33 -19.28
CA LEU A 586 -0.08 -21.86 -19.20
C LEU A 586 1.15 -21.27 -18.48
N ASN A 587 1.51 -21.84 -17.33
CA ASN A 587 2.71 -21.43 -16.61
C ASN A 587 3.99 -21.60 -17.45
N SER A 588 4.08 -22.67 -18.25
CA SER A 588 5.26 -22.94 -19.10
C SER A 588 5.47 -21.91 -20.22
N ILE A 589 4.40 -21.23 -20.66
CA ILE A 589 4.43 -20.18 -21.68
C ILE A 589 4.45 -18.76 -21.08
N GLY A 590 4.59 -18.64 -19.76
CA GLY A 590 4.66 -17.37 -19.04
C GLY A 590 3.31 -16.73 -18.69
N ILE A 591 2.21 -17.48 -18.74
CA ILE A 591 0.89 -17.04 -18.26
C ILE A 591 0.65 -17.69 -16.90
N ASN A 592 0.81 -16.94 -15.81
CA ASN A 592 0.63 -17.56 -14.50
C ASN A 592 -0.84 -17.94 -14.29
N TYR A 593 -1.05 -19.06 -13.61
CA TYR A 593 -2.35 -19.55 -13.21
C TYR A 593 -2.39 -19.74 -11.69
N ASP A 594 -3.26 -18.97 -11.03
CA ASP A 594 -3.64 -19.17 -9.64
C ASP A 594 -4.98 -19.92 -9.57
N GLN A 595 -5.12 -20.86 -8.64
CA GLN A 595 -6.42 -21.53 -8.40
C GLN A 595 -7.52 -20.50 -8.06
N ARG A 596 -7.19 -19.49 -7.25
CA ARG A 596 -8.08 -18.38 -6.89
C ARG A 596 -7.74 -17.16 -7.73
N ASN A 597 -8.54 -16.92 -8.76
CA ASN A 597 -8.23 -15.95 -9.79
C ASN A 597 -9.40 -15.07 -10.22
N SER A 598 -9.11 -14.15 -11.14
CA SER A 598 -10.07 -13.18 -11.65
C SER A 598 -11.21 -13.79 -12.47
N LEU A 599 -11.00 -14.95 -13.12
CA LEU A 599 -12.07 -15.70 -13.80
C LEU A 599 -13.12 -16.18 -12.80
N VAL A 600 -12.69 -16.84 -11.73
CA VAL A 600 -13.57 -17.35 -10.66
C VAL A 600 -14.40 -16.20 -10.07
N VAL A 601 -13.73 -15.08 -9.80
CA VAL A 601 -14.39 -13.87 -9.27
C VAL A 601 -15.36 -13.29 -10.29
N GLY A 602 -14.98 -13.17 -11.56
CA GLY A 602 -15.87 -12.70 -12.63
C GLY A 602 -17.16 -13.52 -12.72
N ILE A 603 -17.09 -14.84 -12.59
CA ILE A 603 -18.26 -15.73 -12.60
C ILE A 603 -19.12 -15.52 -11.34
N ALA A 604 -18.52 -15.62 -10.16
CA ALA A 604 -19.25 -15.56 -8.89
C ALA A 604 -19.87 -14.18 -8.62
N MET A 605 -19.09 -13.14 -8.85
CA MET A 605 -19.50 -11.74 -8.70
C MET A 605 -20.46 -11.32 -9.81
N GLY A 606 -20.24 -11.79 -11.05
CA GLY A 606 -21.17 -11.61 -12.14
C GLY A 606 -22.55 -12.19 -11.81
N PHE A 607 -22.60 -13.41 -11.26
CA PHE A 607 -23.83 -14.04 -10.78
C PHE A 607 -24.56 -13.18 -9.73
N ALA A 608 -23.82 -12.57 -8.78
CA ALA A 608 -24.40 -11.71 -7.76
C ALA A 608 -24.96 -10.38 -8.31
N VAL A 609 -24.40 -9.86 -9.40
CA VAL A 609 -24.78 -8.56 -10.00
C VAL A 609 -25.90 -8.72 -11.07
N ILE A 610 -26.05 -9.90 -11.67
CA ILE A 610 -27.08 -10.19 -12.69
C ILE A 610 -28.49 -9.74 -12.25
N PRO A 611 -29.00 -10.06 -11.05
CA PRO A 611 -30.35 -9.71 -10.65
C PRO A 611 -30.64 -8.20 -10.70
N THR A 612 -29.70 -7.40 -10.20
CA THR A 612 -29.79 -5.94 -10.17
C THR A 612 -29.88 -5.37 -11.59
N ILE A 613 -28.99 -5.81 -12.50
CA ILE A 613 -29.01 -5.35 -13.89
C ILE A 613 -30.27 -5.84 -14.61
N PHE A 614 -30.64 -7.11 -14.42
CA PHE A 614 -31.77 -7.75 -15.07
C PHE A 614 -33.09 -7.07 -14.69
N SER A 615 -33.38 -6.92 -13.40
CA SER A 615 -34.69 -6.44 -12.94
C SER A 615 -34.94 -4.99 -13.39
N ILE A 616 -33.93 -4.13 -13.24
CA ILE A 616 -34.03 -2.72 -13.68
C ILE A 616 -34.13 -2.61 -15.21
N THR A 617 -33.40 -3.44 -15.96
CA THR A 617 -33.49 -3.48 -17.43
C THR A 617 -34.86 -3.97 -17.88
N GLU A 618 -35.39 -5.00 -17.24
CA GLU A 618 -36.70 -5.60 -17.55
C GLU A 618 -37.83 -4.59 -17.32
N ASP A 619 -37.81 -3.88 -16.18
CA ASP A 619 -38.75 -2.80 -15.88
C ASP A 619 -38.63 -1.65 -16.88
N ALA A 620 -37.40 -1.26 -17.25
CA ALA A 620 -37.18 -0.21 -18.24
C ALA A 620 -37.79 -0.57 -19.60
N VAL A 621 -37.58 -1.80 -20.09
CA VAL A 621 -38.15 -2.30 -21.35
C VAL A 621 -39.68 -2.40 -21.25
N PHE A 622 -40.21 -2.88 -20.13
CA PHE A 622 -41.65 -3.04 -19.92
C PHE A 622 -42.40 -1.71 -19.74
N SER A 623 -41.70 -0.67 -19.28
CA SER A 623 -42.24 0.68 -19.11
C SER A 623 -42.49 1.43 -20.43
N VAL A 624 -41.94 0.93 -21.54
CA VAL A 624 -42.13 1.53 -22.87
C VAL A 624 -43.63 1.53 -23.22
N PRO A 625 -44.22 2.69 -23.56
CA PRO A 625 -45.64 2.78 -23.83
C PRO A 625 -46.10 1.84 -24.96
N LYS A 626 -47.11 0.99 -24.67
CA LYS A 626 -47.61 -0.02 -25.62
C LYS A 626 -48.08 0.56 -26.95
N HIS A 627 -48.50 1.83 -27.00
CA HIS A 627 -48.94 2.46 -28.24
C HIS A 627 -47.79 2.65 -29.24
N LEU A 628 -46.55 2.87 -28.77
CA LEU A 628 -45.36 2.95 -29.63
C LEU A 628 -45.08 1.57 -30.26
N THR A 629 -45.15 0.51 -29.45
CA THR A 629 -44.97 -0.87 -29.90
C THR A 629 -46.04 -1.28 -30.91
N ASN A 630 -47.32 -1.06 -30.58
CA ASN A 630 -48.44 -1.41 -31.45
C ASN A 630 -48.44 -0.58 -32.75
N GLY A 631 -48.05 0.70 -32.68
CA GLY A 631 -47.90 1.56 -33.86
C GLY A 631 -46.83 1.05 -34.81
N SER A 632 -45.66 0.65 -34.30
CA SER A 632 -44.59 0.05 -35.11
C SER A 632 -45.03 -1.25 -35.78
N LEU A 633 -45.69 -2.15 -35.03
CA LEU A 633 -46.21 -3.41 -35.57
C LEU A 633 -47.30 -3.18 -36.63
N ALA A 634 -48.16 -2.17 -36.45
CA ALA A 634 -49.20 -1.81 -37.43
C ALA A 634 -48.62 -1.28 -38.74
N LEU A 635 -47.41 -0.71 -38.72
CA LEU A 635 -46.67 -0.30 -39.93
C LEU A 635 -45.96 -1.48 -40.63
N GLY A 636 -46.18 -2.72 -40.18
CA GLY A 636 -45.60 -3.93 -40.77
C GLY A 636 -44.19 -4.26 -40.28
N ALA A 637 -43.69 -3.58 -39.24
CA ALA A 637 -42.40 -3.94 -38.63
C ALA A 637 -42.48 -5.30 -37.92
N SER A 638 -41.41 -6.09 -38.01
CA SER A 638 -41.31 -7.33 -37.25
C SER A 638 -41.11 -7.06 -35.74
N PRO A 639 -41.43 -8.01 -34.85
CA PRO A 639 -41.16 -7.87 -33.41
C PRO A 639 -39.70 -7.52 -33.10
N TRP A 640 -38.74 -8.11 -33.84
CA TRP A 640 -37.32 -7.78 -33.74
C TRP A 640 -37.03 -6.35 -34.18
N GLN A 641 -37.59 -5.90 -35.31
CA GLN A 641 -37.41 -4.53 -35.79
C GLN A 641 -38.00 -3.51 -34.81
N THR A 642 -39.19 -3.76 -34.26
CA THR A 642 -39.82 -2.92 -33.24
C THR A 642 -38.98 -2.88 -31.96
N MET A 643 -38.45 -4.02 -31.52
CA MET A 643 -37.56 -4.09 -30.36
C MET A 643 -36.31 -3.24 -30.56
N VAL A 644 -35.59 -3.43 -31.68
CA VAL A 644 -34.32 -2.72 -31.94
C VAL A 644 -34.51 -1.23 -32.21
N ARG A 645 -35.56 -0.84 -32.96
CA ARG A 645 -35.72 0.54 -33.46
C ARG A 645 -36.61 1.42 -32.60
N VAL A 646 -37.48 0.85 -31.76
CA VAL A 646 -38.44 1.62 -30.96
C VAL A 646 -38.23 1.36 -29.47
N VAL A 647 -38.26 0.09 -29.05
CA VAL A 647 -38.23 -0.25 -27.62
C VAL A 647 -36.87 0.02 -27.00
N LEU A 648 -35.77 -0.48 -27.58
CA LEU A 648 -34.42 -0.30 -27.02
C LEU A 648 -33.99 1.17 -26.95
N PRO A 649 -34.18 2.02 -27.97
CA PRO A 649 -33.87 3.45 -27.86
C PRO A 649 -34.65 4.13 -26.74
N THR A 650 -35.95 3.82 -26.63
CA THR A 650 -36.83 4.39 -25.59
C THR A 650 -36.44 3.92 -24.18
N ALA A 651 -36.06 2.64 -24.03
CA ALA A 651 -35.65 2.05 -22.76
C ALA A 651 -34.19 2.35 -22.38
N SER A 652 -33.36 2.82 -23.32
CA SER A 652 -31.90 3.01 -23.15
C SER A 652 -31.47 3.80 -21.91
N PRO A 653 -32.18 4.85 -21.44
CA PRO A 653 -31.81 5.53 -20.20
C PRO A 653 -31.91 4.59 -18.97
N GLY A 654 -32.91 3.71 -18.95
CA GLY A 654 -33.11 2.74 -17.88
C GLY A 654 -32.09 1.60 -17.93
N ILE A 655 -31.78 1.08 -19.11
CA ILE A 655 -30.75 0.04 -19.30
C ILE A 655 -29.37 0.57 -18.85
N PHE A 656 -29.01 1.79 -19.24
CA PHE A 656 -27.75 2.39 -18.81
C PHE A 656 -27.71 2.61 -17.29
N SER A 657 -28.83 3.01 -16.69
CA SER A 657 -28.94 3.13 -15.24
C SER A 657 -28.74 1.78 -14.54
N ALA A 658 -29.32 0.70 -15.08
CA ALA A 658 -29.14 -0.65 -14.57
C ALA A 658 -27.67 -1.09 -14.59
N LEU A 659 -26.98 -0.83 -15.72
CA LEU A 659 -25.56 -1.13 -15.87
C LEU A 659 -24.68 -0.41 -14.86
N MET A 660 -24.91 0.88 -14.66
CA MET A 660 -24.10 1.68 -13.74
C MET A 660 -24.35 1.31 -12.28
N ILE A 661 -25.59 1.01 -11.91
CA ILE A 661 -25.92 0.51 -10.56
C ILE A 661 -25.24 -0.85 -10.33
N GLY A 662 -25.26 -1.74 -11.34
CA GLY A 662 -24.54 -3.01 -11.31
C GLY A 662 -23.02 -2.83 -11.15
N LEU A 663 -22.43 -1.89 -11.90
CA LEU A 663 -21.01 -1.55 -11.79
C LEU A 663 -20.66 -0.98 -10.41
N GLY A 664 -21.48 -0.10 -9.86
CA GLY A 664 -21.27 0.46 -8.51
C GLY A 664 -21.30 -0.62 -7.43
N ARG A 665 -22.23 -1.58 -7.54
CA ARG A 665 -22.29 -2.76 -6.67
C ARG A 665 -21.05 -3.64 -6.84
N ALA A 666 -20.60 -3.84 -8.08
CA ALA A 666 -19.41 -4.61 -8.39
C ALA A 666 -18.15 -3.99 -7.75
N VAL A 667 -17.91 -2.70 -7.97
CA VAL A 667 -16.76 -1.97 -7.38
C VAL A 667 -16.74 -2.07 -5.86
N GLY A 668 -17.91 -2.09 -5.21
CA GLY A 668 -18.06 -2.22 -3.77
C GLY A 668 -18.11 -3.65 -3.23
N GLU A 669 -17.94 -4.68 -4.06
CA GLU A 669 -18.01 -6.07 -3.60
C GLU A 669 -16.80 -6.40 -2.72
N THR A 670 -17.06 -6.95 -1.54
CA THR A 670 -16.02 -7.24 -0.53
C THR A 670 -15.84 -8.73 -0.35
N MET A 671 -16.92 -9.48 -0.17
CA MET A 671 -16.86 -10.83 0.38
C MET A 671 -16.55 -11.88 -0.68
N ILE A 672 -17.10 -11.71 -1.89
CA ILE A 672 -16.75 -12.60 -3.00
C ILE A 672 -15.27 -12.47 -3.33
N VAL A 673 -14.79 -11.23 -3.45
CA VAL A 673 -13.39 -10.94 -3.78
C VAL A 673 -12.46 -11.51 -2.71
N LEU A 674 -12.69 -11.16 -1.44
CA LEU A 674 -11.87 -11.60 -0.31
C LEU A 674 -11.66 -13.12 -0.29
N MET A 675 -12.69 -13.90 -0.64
CA MET A 675 -12.65 -15.35 -0.57
C MET A 675 -12.12 -16.02 -1.85
N ALA A 676 -12.21 -15.35 -3.00
CA ALA A 676 -12.00 -15.99 -4.31
C ALA A 676 -10.80 -15.47 -5.13
N THR A 677 -10.13 -14.36 -4.74
CA THR A 677 -9.02 -13.78 -5.53
C THR A 677 -7.61 -14.13 -5.06
N GLY A 678 -7.45 -14.87 -3.96
CA GLY A 678 -6.12 -15.12 -3.36
C GLY A 678 -5.50 -13.92 -2.63
N ASN A 679 -6.04 -12.71 -2.79
CA ASN A 679 -5.61 -11.47 -2.11
C ASN A 679 -4.16 -11.02 -2.36
N THR A 680 -3.63 -11.29 -3.56
CA THR A 680 -2.30 -10.81 -3.99
C THR A 680 -2.43 -9.49 -4.77
N PRO A 681 -1.72 -8.41 -4.40
CA PRO A 681 -1.82 -7.09 -5.07
C PRO A 681 -1.04 -7.02 -6.39
N ILE A 682 -1.38 -7.88 -7.36
CA ILE A 682 -0.73 -7.96 -8.68
C ILE A 682 -1.41 -7.01 -9.67
N MET A 683 -0.63 -6.33 -10.50
CA MET A 683 -1.11 -5.40 -11.54
C MET A 683 -1.07 -5.96 -12.97
N ASP A 684 -1.44 -7.23 -13.14
CA ASP A 684 -1.61 -7.84 -14.46
C ASP A 684 -3.10 -7.95 -14.81
N MET A 685 -3.44 -7.72 -16.08
CA MET A 685 -4.79 -7.98 -16.61
C MET A 685 -5.08 -9.46 -16.83
N ASN A 686 -4.10 -10.36 -16.70
CA ASN A 686 -4.28 -11.81 -16.78
C ASN A 686 -5.50 -12.28 -15.97
N ILE A 687 -6.43 -12.96 -16.63
CA ILE A 687 -7.70 -13.45 -16.05
C ILE A 687 -7.46 -14.63 -15.09
N PHE A 688 -6.34 -15.33 -15.25
CA PHE A 688 -5.97 -16.52 -14.47
C PHE A 688 -5.17 -16.19 -13.20
N GLU A 689 -4.91 -14.92 -12.93
CA GLU A 689 -4.24 -14.48 -11.71
C GLU A 689 -5.21 -13.85 -10.71
N GLY A 690 -4.77 -13.87 -9.45
CA GLY A 690 -5.42 -13.18 -8.35
C GLY A 690 -5.41 -11.65 -8.47
N MET A 691 -5.96 -11.02 -7.44
CA MET A 691 -5.94 -9.57 -7.24
C MET A 691 -6.28 -9.23 -5.79
N ARG A 692 -5.89 -8.04 -5.35
CA ARG A 692 -6.31 -7.47 -4.06
C ARG A 692 -7.09 -6.18 -4.31
N THR A 693 -8.30 -6.09 -3.78
CA THR A 693 -9.15 -4.89 -3.96
C THR A 693 -9.07 -3.99 -2.75
N LEU A 694 -9.44 -2.70 -2.91
CA LEU A 694 -9.58 -1.76 -1.79
C LEU A 694 -10.51 -2.33 -0.69
N SER A 695 -11.67 -2.88 -1.09
CA SER A 695 -12.65 -3.43 -0.16
C SER A 695 -12.13 -4.62 0.64
N ALA A 696 -11.50 -5.59 -0.03
CA ALA A 696 -10.91 -6.76 0.61
C ALA A 696 -9.74 -6.36 1.52
N ASN A 697 -8.91 -5.42 1.08
CA ASN A 697 -7.79 -4.93 1.86
C ASN A 697 -8.23 -4.31 3.20
N ILE A 698 -9.23 -3.42 3.14
CA ILE A 698 -9.81 -2.80 4.33
C ILE A 698 -10.37 -3.87 5.28
N ALA A 699 -11.09 -4.86 4.75
CA ALA A 699 -11.71 -5.90 5.57
C ALA A 699 -10.69 -6.79 6.30
N VAL A 700 -9.53 -7.05 5.69
CA VAL A 700 -8.48 -7.92 6.25
C VAL A 700 -7.59 -7.17 7.22
N GLU A 701 -7.14 -5.98 6.86
CA GLU A 701 -6.06 -5.31 7.60
C GLU A 701 -6.56 -4.34 8.67
N MET A 702 -7.78 -3.83 8.57
CA MET A 702 -8.31 -2.88 9.55
C MET A 702 -8.40 -3.45 10.98
N PRO A 703 -8.81 -4.72 11.19
CA PRO A 703 -8.80 -5.32 12.52
C PRO A 703 -7.40 -5.50 13.12
N GLU A 704 -6.36 -5.62 12.29
CA GLU A 704 -4.97 -5.88 12.71
C GLU A 704 -4.15 -4.59 12.86
N SER A 705 -4.62 -3.47 12.33
CA SER A 705 -3.90 -2.19 12.37
C SER A 705 -4.01 -1.48 13.72
N GLU A 706 -2.88 -0.97 14.24
CA GLU A 706 -2.85 -0.16 15.47
C GLU A 706 -3.59 1.18 15.28
N LEU A 707 -4.42 1.55 16.24
CA LEU A 707 -5.18 2.80 16.21
C LEU A 707 -4.24 4.01 16.12
N GLY A 708 -4.44 4.84 15.11
CA GLY A 708 -3.68 6.07 14.92
C GLY A 708 -2.37 5.91 14.14
N SER A 709 -1.93 4.68 13.86
CA SER A 709 -0.78 4.41 13.00
C SER A 709 -0.98 4.92 11.56
N SER A 710 0.11 5.09 10.81
CA SER A 710 0.04 5.44 9.39
C SER A 710 -0.73 4.39 8.59
N HIS A 711 -0.48 3.09 8.85
CA HIS A 711 -1.21 2.00 8.22
C HIS A 711 -2.72 2.10 8.44
N TYR A 712 -3.16 2.31 9.68
CA TYR A 712 -4.57 2.54 10.01
C TYR A 712 -5.17 3.69 9.21
N ARG A 713 -4.50 4.85 9.18
CA ARG A 713 -5.00 6.03 8.45
C ARG A 713 -5.01 5.83 6.94
N VAL A 714 -4.05 5.10 6.38
CA VAL A 714 -4.03 4.76 4.95
C VAL A 714 -5.19 3.82 4.60
N LEU A 715 -5.58 2.89 5.48
CA LEU A 715 -6.79 2.07 5.27
C LEU A 715 -8.06 2.93 5.22
N PHE A 716 -8.14 3.98 6.05
CA PHE A 716 -9.20 4.98 5.95
C PHE A 716 -9.14 5.80 4.66
N LEU A 717 -7.93 6.12 4.17
CA LEU A 717 -7.75 6.74 2.86
C LEU A 717 -8.21 5.80 1.73
N ALA A 718 -7.90 4.50 1.80
CA ALA A 718 -8.40 3.50 0.87
C ALA A 718 -9.94 3.44 0.88
N ALA A 719 -10.57 3.53 2.06
CA ALA A 719 -12.02 3.61 2.20
C ALA A 719 -12.58 4.91 1.58
N PHE A 720 -11.89 6.04 1.75
CA PHE A 720 -12.24 7.30 1.13
C PHE A 720 -12.13 7.26 -0.39
N VAL A 721 -11.08 6.64 -0.94
CA VAL A 721 -10.90 6.40 -2.39
C VAL A 721 -12.03 5.54 -2.93
N LEU A 722 -12.38 4.43 -2.25
CA LEU A 722 -13.50 3.58 -2.63
C LEU A 722 -14.84 4.35 -2.59
N PHE A 723 -15.03 5.18 -1.58
CA PHE A 723 -16.19 6.08 -1.48
C PHE A 723 -16.23 7.06 -2.67
N LEU A 724 -15.11 7.68 -3.03
CA LEU A 724 -15.02 8.58 -4.19
C LEU A 724 -15.33 7.85 -5.50
N PHE A 725 -14.83 6.62 -5.70
CA PHE A 725 -15.17 5.83 -6.88
C PHE A 725 -16.65 5.52 -6.97
N THR A 726 -17.25 5.01 -5.89
CA THR A 726 -18.68 4.69 -5.86
C THR A 726 -19.54 5.94 -6.06
N PHE A 727 -19.16 7.07 -5.45
CA PHE A 727 -19.82 8.36 -5.65
C PHE A 727 -19.70 8.85 -7.10
N LEU A 728 -18.52 8.75 -7.70
CA LEU A 728 -18.26 9.16 -9.08
C LEU A 728 -19.09 8.33 -10.06
N PHE A 729 -19.06 7.00 -9.97
CA PHE A 729 -19.84 6.13 -10.85
C PHE A 729 -21.35 6.36 -10.70
N ASN A 730 -21.85 6.49 -9.48
CA ASN A 730 -23.26 6.78 -9.24
C ASN A 730 -23.66 8.17 -9.79
N THR A 731 -22.78 9.17 -9.65
CA THR A 731 -23.03 10.51 -10.20
C THR A 731 -23.04 10.48 -11.73
N ILE A 732 -22.08 9.80 -12.37
CA ILE A 732 -22.04 9.60 -13.82
C ILE A 732 -23.32 8.90 -14.29
N ALA A 733 -23.79 7.87 -13.56
CA ALA A 733 -25.01 7.15 -13.87
C ALA A 733 -26.22 8.08 -13.98
N GLU A 734 -26.41 8.93 -12.97
CA GLU A 734 -27.55 9.84 -12.91
C GLU A 734 -27.42 10.96 -13.96
N VAL A 735 -26.23 11.50 -14.18
CA VAL A 735 -25.98 12.52 -15.23
C VAL A 735 -26.30 11.96 -16.62
N VAL A 736 -25.84 10.75 -16.93
CA VAL A 736 -26.12 10.11 -18.23
C VAL A 736 -27.60 9.79 -18.36
N ARG A 737 -28.24 9.27 -17.30
CA ARG A 737 -29.69 9.01 -17.28
C ARG A 737 -30.50 10.26 -17.62
N GLN A 738 -30.17 11.41 -17.01
CA GLN A 738 -30.86 12.68 -17.28
C GLN A 738 -30.66 13.17 -18.72
N ARG A 739 -29.43 13.08 -19.24
CA ARG A 739 -29.14 13.43 -20.64
C ARG A 739 -29.91 12.55 -21.62
N LEU A 740 -29.92 11.23 -21.42
CA LEU A 740 -30.62 10.29 -22.29
C LEU A 740 -32.14 10.47 -22.22
N ARG A 741 -32.70 10.72 -21.02
CA ARG A 741 -34.12 11.03 -20.85
C ARG A 741 -34.53 12.30 -21.59
N THR A 742 -33.68 13.33 -21.59
CA THR A 742 -33.95 14.57 -22.33
C THR A 742 -33.90 14.35 -23.84
N LYS A 743 -32.91 13.57 -24.32
CA LYS A 743 -32.75 13.26 -25.74
C LYS A 743 -33.89 12.41 -26.32
N TYR A 744 -34.34 11.40 -25.56
CA TYR A 744 -35.34 10.43 -26.04
C TYR A 744 -36.74 10.63 -25.47
N GLY A 745 -36.94 11.51 -24.48
CA GLY A 745 -38.26 11.82 -23.91
C GLY A 745 -39.15 12.69 -24.81
N SER A 746 -38.65 13.08 -25.99
CA SER A 746 -39.41 13.80 -27.03
C SER A 746 -39.88 12.89 -28.18
N LEU A 747 -39.47 11.61 -28.17
CA LEU A 747 -40.01 10.54 -29.02
C LEU A 747 -41.16 9.85 -28.28
#